data_AF-A0A5E4MCJ3-F1
#
_entry.id   AF-A0A5E4MCJ3-F1
#
_cell.length_a   1.000
_cell.length_b   1.000
_cell.length_c   1.000
_cell.angle_alpha   90.00
_cell.angle_beta   90.00
_cell.angle_gamma   90.00
#
_symmetry.space_group_name_H-M   'P 1'
#
loop_
_entity.id
_entity.type
_entity.pdbx_description
1 polymer ?
#
loop_
_entity_poly.entity_id
_entity_poly.type
_entity_poly.pdbx_seq_one_letter_code
_entity_poly.pdbx_strand_id
1 'polypeptide(L)'
;MASSQDAWYLSLLGLAENFRTSNRIKMCIQCLQAVFSFKPPPRVEARTHLQLGNILLQYTKNTDLARTHLEQAWLLSQSINAFDDVKFEAASVVAELYQQQNQSNLAKPILRKAVELSQHNIYWHCRLIFQLAQIHAVEKDYELASSLLGVGVDYAAISSAAYTRVLFLLSRCMLLLIDKKITEVSPLLTQAGYLVDSWQASQYQKEYLKVFFLVLQVCHYLMAGQVKSVKPCLKQLQQSILTIMQPTWPSDEIVCGSNMGDMFIWMPKEQLYVVVYLVTVMHSMQAGYMDKAQKYTDKALAQIEKLKAGDNKTPILSVFQLMLLENMVMCRLVTGNKSQALREMSQVCSICQRHPRLLNSHRPQLHVLIGLYAMSMNCMDAAEMQFTTSLRLSQERELWTFANLNLAIVYLRTKRDVELNALLDRINPETLTSHSHSLRAAAYYVQGLQSFFQARYNEAKRYLRETLKMANAEDLNRLTSCSLVLLGHIFLSLGNSRESMNMVTPAMQLASKIPDVHVQLWASAILKDLYRMCNDAVRENEALQMHSNFSQTLLKDHFQSSEMPEHALISWTDGQFPITLKPFVSPPQQHHLHLQQHQHQHMLQQQMHLQQQSLHMQQQHMQLQTKQQNPAALGLPS
;
A
#
# COMPACT_ATOMS: atom_id res chain seq x y z
N MET A 1 6.06 -50.72 -36.11
CA MET A 1 5.60 -49.77 -37.14
C MET A 1 4.31 -49.16 -36.63
N ALA A 2 4.24 -47.83 -36.47
CA ALA A 2 3.00 -47.17 -36.06
C ALA A 2 1.93 -47.41 -37.15
N SER A 3 0.66 -47.55 -36.77
CA SER A 3 -0.42 -47.71 -37.75
C SER A 3 -0.49 -46.44 -38.63
N SER A 4 -0.99 -46.54 -39.86
CA SER A 4 -1.10 -45.38 -40.76
C SER A 4 -1.95 -44.23 -40.18
N GLN A 5 -2.89 -44.55 -39.29
CA GLN A 5 -3.69 -43.56 -38.56
C GLN A 5 -2.86 -42.82 -37.49
N ASP A 6 -1.96 -43.51 -36.80
CA ASP A 6 -1.06 -42.89 -35.82
C ASP A 6 -0.11 -41.87 -36.48
N ALA A 7 0.31 -42.15 -37.72
CA ALA A 7 1.19 -41.28 -38.49
C ALA A 7 0.55 -39.92 -38.81
N TRP A 8 -0.78 -39.87 -39.04
CA TRP A 8 -1.49 -38.62 -39.31
C TRP A 8 -1.55 -37.72 -38.08
N TYR A 9 -1.82 -38.27 -36.89
CA TYR A 9 -1.84 -37.52 -35.64
C TYR A 9 -0.46 -36.96 -35.29
N LEU A 10 0.57 -37.79 -35.36
CA LEU A 10 1.96 -37.37 -35.13
C LEU A 10 2.38 -36.24 -36.08
N SER A 11 2.02 -36.34 -37.36
CA SER A 11 2.35 -35.33 -38.37
C SER A 11 1.61 -34.02 -38.13
N LEU A 12 0.31 -34.06 -37.84
CA LEU A 12 -0.48 -32.85 -37.57
C LEU A 12 -0.06 -32.15 -36.28
N LEU A 13 0.23 -32.91 -35.21
CA LEU A 13 0.73 -32.35 -33.95
C LEU A 13 2.15 -31.79 -34.11
N GLY A 14 3.01 -32.45 -34.87
CA GLY A 14 4.34 -31.94 -35.22
C GLY A 14 4.29 -30.64 -36.03
N LEU A 15 3.38 -30.56 -37.00
CA LEU A 15 3.14 -29.33 -37.77
C LEU A 15 2.58 -28.21 -36.88
N ALA A 16 1.63 -28.52 -36.00
CA ALA A 16 1.10 -27.57 -35.05
C ALA A 16 2.21 -26.98 -34.18
N GLU A 17 3.10 -27.81 -33.64
CA GLU A 17 4.21 -27.35 -32.81
C GLU A 17 5.22 -26.50 -33.59
N ASN A 18 5.56 -26.89 -34.83
CA ASN A 18 6.41 -26.08 -35.70
C ASN A 18 5.80 -24.70 -36.04
N PHE A 19 4.49 -24.65 -36.28
CA PHE A 19 3.81 -23.38 -36.49
C PHE A 19 3.73 -22.54 -35.22
N ARG A 20 3.63 -23.16 -34.04
CA ARG A 20 3.67 -22.48 -32.74
C ARG A 20 5.03 -21.81 -32.52
N THR A 21 6.13 -22.55 -32.71
CA THR A 21 7.50 -22.02 -32.56
C THR A 21 7.82 -20.97 -33.62
N SER A 22 7.24 -21.07 -34.82
CA SER A 22 7.35 -20.08 -35.90
C SER A 22 6.39 -18.88 -35.74
N ASN A 23 5.69 -18.75 -34.61
CA ASN A 23 4.71 -17.70 -34.31
C ASN A 23 3.54 -17.57 -35.33
N ARG A 24 3.24 -18.66 -36.07
CA ARG A 24 2.11 -18.75 -37.02
C ARG A 24 0.90 -19.37 -36.34
N ILE A 25 0.39 -18.70 -35.31
CA ILE A 25 -0.60 -19.26 -34.38
C ILE A 25 -1.91 -19.69 -35.07
N LYS A 26 -2.38 -18.97 -36.09
CA LYS A 26 -3.58 -19.36 -36.85
C LYS A 26 -3.43 -20.72 -37.51
N MET A 27 -2.26 -21.01 -38.09
CA MET A 27 -1.98 -22.29 -38.74
C MET A 27 -1.84 -23.41 -37.70
N CYS A 28 -1.25 -23.11 -36.54
CA CYS A 28 -1.20 -24.04 -35.41
C CYS A 28 -2.62 -24.46 -34.97
N ILE A 29 -3.52 -23.48 -34.77
CA ILE A 29 -4.93 -23.72 -34.41
C ILE A 29 -5.62 -24.60 -35.47
N GLN A 30 -5.42 -24.32 -36.76
CA GLN A 30 -6.00 -25.12 -37.84
C GLN A 30 -5.49 -26.57 -37.85
N CYS A 31 -4.20 -26.78 -37.63
CA CYS A 31 -3.61 -28.11 -37.53
C CYS A 31 -4.19 -28.90 -36.33
N LEU A 32 -4.35 -28.25 -35.17
CA LEU A 32 -4.97 -28.88 -34.00
C LEU A 32 -6.45 -29.19 -34.21
N GLN A 33 -7.21 -28.29 -34.87
CA GLN A 33 -8.61 -28.54 -35.21
C GLN A 33 -8.75 -29.70 -36.20
N ALA A 34 -7.84 -29.81 -37.16
CA ALA A 34 -7.86 -30.88 -38.16
C ALA A 34 -7.68 -32.28 -37.54
N VAL A 35 -7.02 -32.40 -36.38
CA VAL A 35 -6.86 -33.68 -35.66
C VAL A 35 -8.23 -34.31 -35.35
N PHE A 36 -9.23 -33.51 -34.97
CA PHE A 36 -10.56 -34.02 -34.60
C PHE A 36 -11.33 -34.64 -35.78
N SER A 37 -11.06 -34.20 -37.02
CA SER A 37 -11.68 -34.75 -38.23
C SER A 37 -11.35 -36.22 -38.46
N PHE A 38 -10.28 -36.73 -37.85
CA PHE A 38 -9.82 -38.11 -38.00
C PHE A 38 -10.27 -39.04 -36.87
N LYS A 39 -11.10 -38.57 -35.93
CA LYS A 39 -11.57 -39.34 -34.75
C LYS A 39 -10.42 -39.90 -33.91
N PRO A 40 -9.63 -39.02 -33.26
CA PRO A 40 -8.47 -39.41 -32.48
C PRO A 40 -8.82 -40.35 -31.33
N PRO A 41 -7.92 -41.25 -30.91
CA PRO A 41 -8.07 -42.00 -29.67
C PRO A 41 -8.22 -41.06 -28.45
N PRO A 42 -8.90 -41.48 -27.36
CA PRO A 42 -9.21 -40.59 -26.22
C PRO A 42 -7.99 -39.87 -25.61
N ARG A 43 -6.83 -40.52 -25.58
CA ARG A 43 -5.57 -39.91 -25.09
C ARG A 43 -5.08 -38.77 -25.98
N VAL A 44 -5.18 -38.93 -27.30
CA VAL A 44 -4.79 -37.90 -28.28
C VAL A 44 -5.82 -36.79 -28.24
N GLU A 45 -7.11 -37.13 -28.25
CA GLU A 45 -8.23 -36.19 -28.20
C GLU A 45 -8.13 -35.25 -26.99
N ALA A 46 -8.00 -35.79 -25.78
CA ALA A 46 -7.90 -34.99 -24.55
C ALA A 46 -6.68 -34.06 -24.55
N ARG A 47 -5.53 -34.53 -25.06
CA ARG A 47 -4.30 -33.72 -25.14
C ARG A 47 -4.43 -32.61 -26.18
N THR A 48 -5.04 -32.89 -27.34
CA THR A 48 -5.29 -31.88 -28.38
C THR A 48 -6.27 -30.82 -27.89
N HIS A 49 -7.32 -31.22 -27.14
CA HIS A 49 -8.23 -30.28 -26.48
C HIS A 49 -7.49 -29.35 -25.50
N LEU A 50 -6.61 -29.89 -24.65
CA LEU A 50 -5.81 -29.08 -23.72
C LEU A 50 -4.89 -28.10 -24.45
N GLN A 51 -4.14 -28.58 -25.45
CA GLN A 51 -3.24 -27.75 -26.26
C GLN A 51 -3.99 -26.62 -26.98
N LEU A 52 -5.13 -26.94 -27.60
CA LEU A 52 -5.95 -25.96 -28.30
C LEU A 52 -6.54 -24.92 -27.33
N GLY A 53 -7.03 -25.36 -26.17
CA GLY A 53 -7.51 -24.50 -25.10
C GLY A 53 -6.43 -23.51 -24.63
N ASN A 54 -5.23 -23.99 -24.33
CA ASN A 54 -4.11 -23.16 -23.91
C ASN A 54 -3.70 -22.12 -24.97
N ILE A 55 -3.62 -22.53 -26.24
CA ILE A 55 -3.27 -21.62 -27.34
C ILE A 55 -4.35 -20.55 -27.55
N LEU A 56 -5.63 -20.93 -27.46
CA LEU A 56 -6.73 -19.98 -27.57
C LEU A 56 -6.70 -18.96 -26.44
N LEU A 57 -6.40 -19.36 -25.20
CA LEU A 57 -6.26 -18.44 -24.07
C LEU A 57 -5.07 -17.49 -24.24
N GLN A 58 -3.92 -18.00 -24.70
CA GLN A 58 -2.70 -17.22 -24.78
C GLN A 58 -2.70 -16.21 -25.94
N TYR A 59 -3.27 -16.58 -27.09
CA TYR A 59 -3.12 -15.82 -28.33
C TYR A 59 -4.41 -15.26 -28.92
N THR A 60 -5.57 -15.55 -28.32
CA THR A 60 -6.87 -15.07 -28.84
C THR A 60 -7.74 -14.47 -27.74
N LYS A 61 -8.85 -13.84 -28.14
CA LYS A 61 -9.89 -13.33 -27.21
C LYS A 61 -11.06 -14.31 -27.05
N ASN A 62 -10.98 -15.51 -27.64
CA ASN A 62 -12.07 -16.48 -27.70
C ASN A 62 -12.13 -17.34 -26.42
N THR A 63 -12.44 -16.70 -25.29
CA THR A 63 -12.44 -17.35 -23.96
C THR A 63 -13.50 -18.44 -23.82
N ASP A 64 -14.65 -18.32 -24.47
CA ASP A 64 -15.71 -19.34 -24.42
C ASP A 64 -15.33 -20.62 -25.18
N LEU A 65 -14.71 -20.45 -26.35
CA LEU A 65 -14.22 -21.59 -27.14
C LEU A 65 -13.07 -22.30 -26.41
N ALA A 66 -12.16 -21.53 -25.81
CA ALA A 66 -11.10 -22.08 -24.98
C ALA A 66 -11.67 -22.88 -23.80
N ARG A 67 -12.69 -22.34 -23.10
CA ARG A 67 -13.37 -23.06 -22.01
C ARG A 67 -13.92 -24.40 -22.45
N THR A 68 -14.64 -24.41 -23.57
CA THR A 68 -15.28 -25.62 -24.09
C THR A 68 -14.24 -26.72 -24.35
N HIS A 69 -13.13 -26.39 -25.01
CA HIS A 69 -12.07 -27.37 -25.23
C HIS A 69 -11.42 -27.83 -23.92
N LEU A 70 -11.19 -26.94 -22.96
CA LEU A 70 -10.57 -27.30 -21.68
C LEU A 70 -11.49 -28.18 -20.81
N GLU A 71 -12.80 -27.92 -20.81
CA GLU A 71 -13.81 -28.77 -20.16
C GLU A 71 -13.85 -30.16 -20.78
N GLN A 72 -13.78 -30.25 -22.11
CA GLN A 72 -13.70 -31.53 -22.81
C GLN A 72 -12.40 -32.28 -22.46
N ALA A 73 -11.26 -31.58 -22.39
CA ALA A 73 -10.00 -32.19 -21.93
C ALA A 73 -10.13 -32.76 -20.50
N TRP A 74 -10.74 -32.00 -19.59
CA TRP A 74 -10.98 -32.45 -18.21
C TRP A 74 -11.91 -33.67 -18.17
N LEU A 75 -13.05 -33.64 -18.86
CA LEU A 75 -14.02 -34.74 -18.89
C LEU A 75 -13.41 -36.03 -19.47
N LEU A 76 -12.73 -35.94 -20.61
CA LEU A 76 -12.13 -37.10 -21.26
C LEU A 76 -10.94 -37.68 -20.49
N SER A 77 -10.15 -36.83 -19.84
CA SER A 77 -8.96 -37.27 -19.10
C SER A 77 -9.29 -38.06 -17.83
N GLN A 78 -10.46 -37.83 -17.21
CA GLN A 78 -10.87 -38.50 -15.96
C GLN A 78 -10.90 -40.02 -16.08
N SER A 79 -11.37 -40.56 -17.20
CA SER A 79 -11.45 -42.01 -17.44
C SER A 79 -10.13 -42.66 -17.86
N ILE A 80 -9.06 -41.87 -18.06
CA ILE A 80 -7.77 -42.37 -18.54
C ILE A 80 -6.81 -42.59 -17.36
N ASN A 81 -6.30 -43.81 -17.24
CA ASN A 81 -5.30 -44.18 -16.24
C ASN A 81 -3.91 -43.63 -16.60
N ALA A 82 -3.15 -43.21 -15.57
CA ALA A 82 -1.80 -42.65 -15.68
C ALA A 82 -1.70 -41.50 -16.71
N PHE A 83 -2.56 -40.49 -16.54
CA PHE A 83 -2.66 -39.34 -17.46
C PHE A 83 -2.74 -38.02 -16.68
N ASP A 84 -1.97 -37.98 -15.59
CA ASP A 84 -2.08 -36.99 -14.52
C ASP A 84 -1.75 -35.57 -15.01
N ASP A 85 -0.74 -35.41 -15.86
CA ASP A 85 -0.34 -34.09 -16.37
C ASP A 85 -1.48 -33.41 -17.13
N VAL A 86 -2.07 -34.09 -18.11
CA VAL A 86 -3.18 -33.51 -18.90
C VAL A 86 -4.43 -33.37 -18.05
N LYS A 87 -4.69 -34.33 -17.15
CA LYS A 87 -5.86 -34.33 -16.27
C LYS A 87 -5.85 -33.14 -15.30
N PHE A 88 -4.77 -32.97 -14.55
CA PHE A 88 -4.68 -31.93 -13.54
C PHE A 88 -4.35 -30.56 -14.13
N GLU A 89 -3.61 -30.49 -15.25
CA GLU A 89 -3.45 -29.24 -16.00
C GLU A 89 -4.79 -28.74 -16.55
N ALA A 90 -5.60 -29.62 -17.16
CA ALA A 90 -6.94 -29.24 -17.63
C ALA A 90 -7.80 -28.73 -16.47
N ALA A 91 -7.84 -29.43 -15.33
CA ALA A 91 -8.58 -28.95 -14.14
C ALA A 91 -8.08 -27.57 -13.65
N SER A 92 -6.77 -27.38 -13.56
CA SER A 92 -6.13 -26.14 -13.12
C SER A 92 -6.52 -24.98 -14.04
N VAL A 93 -6.38 -25.13 -15.35
CA VAL A 93 -6.63 -24.05 -16.33
C VAL A 93 -8.13 -23.75 -16.45
N VAL A 94 -9.00 -24.77 -16.42
CA VAL A 94 -10.46 -24.56 -16.40
C VAL A 94 -10.88 -23.75 -15.17
N ALA A 95 -10.35 -24.10 -13.99
CA ALA A 95 -10.67 -23.39 -12.76
C ALA A 95 -10.16 -21.94 -12.76
N GLU A 96 -8.96 -21.67 -13.31
CA GLU A 96 -8.46 -20.31 -13.53
C GLU A 96 -9.38 -19.50 -14.44
N LEU A 97 -9.88 -20.10 -15.52
CA LEU A 97 -10.76 -19.42 -16.47
C LEU A 97 -12.11 -19.08 -15.83
N TYR A 98 -12.70 -19.99 -15.07
CA TYR A 98 -13.92 -19.73 -14.30
C TYR A 98 -13.71 -18.62 -13.26
N GLN A 99 -12.57 -18.59 -12.58
CA GLN A 99 -12.23 -17.53 -11.64
C GLN A 99 -12.10 -16.16 -12.33
N GLN A 100 -11.46 -16.09 -13.51
CA GLN A 100 -11.34 -14.85 -14.28
C GLN A 100 -12.72 -14.28 -14.65
N GLN A 101 -13.71 -15.15 -14.86
CA GLN A 101 -15.10 -14.81 -15.20
C GLN A 101 -16.01 -14.60 -13.98
N ASN A 102 -15.46 -14.60 -12.77
CA ASN A 102 -16.20 -14.50 -11.51
C ASN A 102 -17.22 -15.65 -11.29
N GLN A 103 -16.99 -16.83 -11.88
CA GLN A 103 -17.83 -18.02 -11.76
C GLN A 103 -17.17 -19.08 -10.84
N SER A 104 -16.71 -18.66 -9.67
CA SER A 104 -16.00 -19.50 -8.70
C SER A 104 -16.79 -20.74 -8.25
N ASN A 105 -18.13 -20.67 -8.27
CA ASN A 105 -19.01 -21.79 -7.92
C ASN A 105 -18.83 -23.02 -8.83
N LEU A 106 -18.45 -22.83 -10.09
CA LEU A 106 -18.18 -23.92 -11.04
C LEU A 106 -16.74 -24.44 -10.95
N ALA A 107 -15.80 -23.58 -10.56
CA ALA A 107 -14.40 -23.94 -10.37
C ALA A 107 -14.19 -24.86 -9.16
N LYS A 108 -14.84 -24.57 -8.02
CA LYS A 108 -14.60 -25.30 -6.76
C LYS A 108 -14.89 -26.81 -6.85
N PRO A 109 -16.02 -27.29 -7.41
CA PRO A 109 -16.26 -28.73 -7.55
C PRO A 109 -15.20 -29.43 -8.41
N ILE A 110 -14.75 -28.79 -9.49
CA ILE A 110 -13.70 -29.32 -10.37
C ILE A 110 -12.40 -29.47 -9.58
N LEU A 111 -11.98 -28.43 -8.86
CA LEU A 111 -10.76 -28.47 -8.05
C LEU A 111 -10.84 -29.46 -6.89
N ARG A 112 -11.96 -29.53 -6.17
CA ARG A 112 -12.16 -30.53 -5.11
C ARG A 112 -12.00 -31.94 -5.66
N LYS A 113 -12.61 -32.21 -6.82
CA LYS A 113 -12.48 -33.52 -7.46
C LYS A 113 -11.04 -33.79 -7.93
N ALA A 114 -10.35 -32.79 -8.46
CA ALA A 114 -8.96 -32.91 -8.86
C ALA A 114 -8.04 -33.18 -7.65
N VAL A 115 -8.25 -32.51 -6.52
CA VAL A 115 -7.50 -32.73 -5.26
C VAL A 115 -7.70 -34.16 -4.73
N GLU A 116 -8.94 -34.68 -4.77
CA GLU A 116 -9.23 -36.07 -4.39
C GLU A 116 -8.43 -37.08 -5.24
N LEU A 117 -8.33 -36.82 -6.55
CA LEU A 117 -7.69 -37.73 -7.50
C LEU A 117 -6.15 -37.61 -7.50
N SER A 118 -5.60 -36.47 -7.08
CA SER A 118 -4.17 -36.17 -7.21
C SER A 118 -3.31 -36.63 -6.05
N GLN A 119 -3.84 -37.35 -5.05
CA GLN A 119 -3.14 -37.70 -3.81
C GLN A 119 -1.78 -38.40 -4.02
N HIS A 120 -1.62 -39.12 -5.13
CA HIS A 120 -0.38 -39.83 -5.47
C HIS A 120 0.63 -38.96 -6.24
N ASN A 121 0.25 -37.77 -6.67
CA ASN A 121 1.10 -36.82 -7.38
C ASN A 121 1.35 -35.57 -6.52
N ILE A 122 2.49 -35.54 -5.84
CA ILE A 122 2.84 -34.53 -4.84
C ILE A 122 2.74 -33.11 -5.44
N TYR A 123 3.30 -32.90 -6.64
CA TYR A 123 3.29 -31.61 -7.32
C TYR A 123 1.85 -31.12 -7.57
N TRP A 124 1.05 -31.93 -8.28
CA TRP A 124 -0.30 -31.51 -8.64
C TRP A 124 -1.22 -31.37 -7.43
N HIS A 125 -1.07 -32.24 -6.42
CA HIS A 125 -1.85 -32.12 -5.18
C HIS A 125 -1.58 -30.80 -4.46
N CYS A 126 -0.31 -30.44 -4.24
CA CYS A 126 0.04 -29.16 -3.63
C CYS A 126 -0.46 -27.97 -4.47
N ARG A 127 -0.29 -28.00 -5.80
CA ARG A 127 -0.73 -26.93 -6.71
C ARG A 127 -2.24 -26.71 -6.64
N LEU A 128 -3.02 -27.78 -6.68
CA LEU A 128 -4.48 -27.72 -6.63
C LEU A 128 -5.01 -27.26 -5.27
N ILE A 129 -4.34 -27.62 -4.17
CA ILE A 129 -4.66 -27.08 -2.83
C ILE A 129 -4.42 -25.57 -2.78
N PHE A 130 -3.26 -25.08 -3.26
CA PHE A 130 -3.00 -23.64 -3.32
C PHE A 130 -4.05 -22.91 -4.14
N GLN A 131 -4.41 -23.45 -5.31
CA GLN A 131 -5.41 -22.85 -6.18
C GLN A 131 -6.80 -22.82 -5.53
N LEU A 132 -7.22 -23.93 -4.89
CA LEU A 132 -8.51 -23.99 -4.21
C LEU A 132 -8.56 -23.01 -3.02
N ALA A 133 -7.48 -22.94 -2.23
CA ALA A 133 -7.36 -21.98 -1.14
C ALA A 133 -7.40 -20.52 -1.65
N GLN A 134 -6.78 -20.24 -2.80
CA GLN A 134 -6.82 -18.92 -3.43
C GLN A 134 -8.24 -18.53 -3.85
N ILE A 135 -9.05 -19.46 -4.37
CA ILE A 135 -10.45 -19.17 -4.72
C ILE A 135 -11.26 -18.80 -3.47
N HIS A 136 -11.14 -19.55 -2.38
CA HIS A 136 -11.79 -19.23 -1.11
C HIS A 136 -11.31 -17.88 -0.55
N ALA A 137 -10.01 -17.59 -0.63
CA ALA A 137 -9.45 -16.31 -0.18
C ALA A 137 -9.98 -15.10 -1.00
N VAL A 138 -10.17 -15.25 -2.32
CA VAL A 138 -10.74 -14.20 -3.18
C VAL A 138 -12.21 -13.92 -2.83
N GLU A 139 -12.95 -14.95 -2.40
CA GLU A 139 -14.32 -14.80 -1.89
C GLU A 139 -14.39 -14.32 -0.43
N LYS A 140 -13.23 -14.03 0.20
CA LYS A 140 -13.09 -13.62 1.60
C LYS A 140 -13.53 -14.70 2.62
N ASP A 141 -13.57 -15.96 2.20
CA ASP A 141 -13.75 -17.11 3.07
C ASP A 141 -12.40 -17.57 3.62
N TYR A 142 -11.85 -16.75 4.52
CA TYR A 142 -10.49 -16.93 5.05
C TYR A 142 -10.38 -18.16 5.96
N GLU A 143 -11.47 -18.60 6.58
CA GLU A 143 -11.48 -19.77 7.47
C GLU A 143 -11.26 -21.06 6.69
N LEU A 144 -12.03 -21.30 5.63
CA LEU A 144 -11.82 -22.47 4.78
C LEU A 144 -10.49 -22.39 4.04
N ALA A 145 -10.09 -21.21 3.56
CA ALA A 145 -8.78 -21.03 2.91
C ALA A 145 -7.62 -21.36 3.87
N SER A 146 -7.67 -20.88 5.12
CA SER A 146 -6.67 -21.19 6.16
C SER A 146 -6.65 -22.68 6.52
N SER A 147 -7.82 -23.32 6.61
CA SER A 147 -7.95 -24.76 6.85
C SER A 147 -7.33 -25.58 5.72
N LEU A 148 -7.61 -25.25 4.46
CA LEU A 148 -7.02 -25.91 3.28
C LEU A 148 -5.50 -25.78 3.23
N LEU A 149 -4.95 -24.59 3.55
CA LEU A 149 -3.51 -24.42 3.66
C LEU A 149 -2.92 -25.26 4.82
N GLY A 150 -3.66 -25.42 5.91
CA GLY A 150 -3.31 -26.35 7.00
C GLY A 150 -3.19 -27.80 6.51
N VAL A 151 -4.17 -28.29 5.76
CA VAL A 151 -4.11 -29.61 5.10
C VAL A 151 -2.89 -29.72 4.19
N GLY A 152 -2.57 -28.66 3.45
CA GLY A 152 -1.36 -28.57 2.64
C GLY A 152 -0.05 -28.68 3.45
N VAL A 153 0.02 -28.06 4.63
CA VAL A 153 1.17 -28.19 5.55
C VAL A 153 1.36 -29.65 5.96
N ASP A 154 0.28 -30.32 6.36
CA ASP A 154 0.34 -31.71 6.83
C ASP A 154 0.69 -32.67 5.69
N TYR A 155 0.07 -32.51 4.52
CA TYR A 155 0.39 -33.32 3.34
C TYR A 155 1.85 -33.15 2.92
N ALA A 156 2.33 -31.91 2.81
CA ALA A 156 3.72 -31.64 2.43
C ALA A 156 4.73 -32.22 3.45
N ALA A 157 4.37 -32.28 4.73
CA ALA A 157 5.17 -32.94 5.75
C ALA A 157 5.26 -34.46 5.53
N ILE A 158 4.14 -35.12 5.23
CA ILE A 158 4.07 -36.57 4.97
C ILE A 158 4.82 -36.93 3.68
N SER A 159 4.68 -36.12 2.63
CA SER A 159 5.30 -36.34 1.32
C SER A 159 6.77 -35.92 1.23
N SER A 160 7.41 -35.57 2.36
CA SER A 160 8.80 -35.09 2.42
C SER A 160 9.10 -33.86 1.53
N ALA A 161 8.09 -33.01 1.29
CA ALA A 161 8.20 -31.74 0.56
C ALA A 161 8.42 -30.59 1.55
N ALA A 162 9.61 -30.55 2.16
CA ALA A 162 9.90 -29.65 3.28
C ALA A 162 9.81 -28.16 2.90
N TYR A 163 10.17 -27.79 1.68
CA TYR A 163 10.17 -26.39 1.25
C TYR A 163 8.74 -25.92 1.02
N THR A 164 7.95 -26.73 0.31
CA THR A 164 6.52 -26.47 0.08
C THR A 164 5.71 -26.45 1.37
N ARG A 165 6.06 -27.27 2.38
CA ARG A 165 5.47 -27.20 3.72
C ARG A 165 5.60 -25.80 4.33
N VAL A 166 6.78 -25.20 4.27
CA VAL A 166 7.00 -23.84 4.81
C VAL A 166 6.24 -22.81 3.97
N LEU A 167 6.15 -22.98 2.65
CA LEU A 167 5.35 -22.10 1.79
C LEU A 167 3.85 -22.14 2.14
N PHE A 168 3.28 -23.32 2.42
CA PHE A 168 1.91 -23.45 2.91
C PHE A 168 1.72 -22.73 4.25
N LEU A 169 2.65 -22.93 5.19
CA LEU A 169 2.59 -22.29 6.51
C LEU A 169 2.66 -20.75 6.40
N LEU A 170 3.59 -20.22 5.62
CA LEU A 170 3.72 -18.77 5.39
C LEU A 170 2.52 -18.20 4.64
N SER A 171 1.98 -18.91 3.66
CA SER A 171 0.74 -18.51 2.96
C SER A 171 -0.46 -18.47 3.92
N ARG A 172 -0.52 -19.41 4.87
CA ARG A 172 -1.55 -19.42 5.92
C ARG A 172 -1.40 -18.21 6.85
N CYS A 173 -0.17 -17.90 7.28
CA CYS A 173 0.12 -16.68 8.04
C CYS A 173 -0.31 -15.42 7.27
N MET A 174 -0.05 -15.35 5.96
CA MET A 174 -0.46 -14.24 5.10
C MET A 174 -1.98 -14.05 5.09
N LEU A 175 -2.76 -15.13 4.93
CA LEU A 175 -4.23 -15.05 4.95
C LEU A 175 -4.76 -14.60 6.32
N LEU A 176 -4.22 -15.14 7.41
CA LEU A 176 -4.66 -14.75 8.75
C LEU A 176 -4.28 -13.30 9.10
N LEU A 177 -3.18 -12.77 8.53
CA LEU A 177 -2.84 -11.34 8.62
C LEU A 177 -3.83 -10.46 7.84
N ILE A 178 -4.28 -10.92 6.66
CA ILE A 178 -5.33 -10.23 5.89
C ILE A 178 -6.66 -10.23 6.67
N ASP A 179 -7.03 -11.36 7.26
CA ASP A 179 -8.24 -11.52 8.10
C ASP A 179 -8.10 -10.88 9.50
N LYS A 180 -6.96 -10.24 9.80
CA LYS A 180 -6.68 -9.55 11.07
C LYS A 180 -6.76 -10.44 12.32
N LYS A 181 -6.61 -11.77 12.19
CA LYS A 181 -6.59 -12.74 13.29
C LYS A 181 -5.21 -12.82 13.96
N ILE A 182 -4.78 -11.70 14.55
CA ILE A 182 -3.40 -11.52 15.06
C ILE A 182 -3.00 -12.57 16.12
N THR A 183 -3.93 -12.96 16.99
CA THR A 183 -3.70 -13.97 18.04
C THR A 183 -3.36 -15.34 17.49
N GLU A 184 -3.94 -15.73 16.35
CA GLU A 184 -3.67 -16.99 15.68
C GLU A 184 -2.40 -16.95 14.84
N VAL A 185 -2.07 -15.77 14.28
CA VAL A 185 -0.86 -15.58 13.45
C VAL A 185 0.42 -15.72 14.27
N SER A 186 0.47 -15.13 15.47
CA SER A 186 1.69 -15.06 16.28
C SER A 186 2.38 -16.43 16.51
N PRO A 187 1.69 -17.49 16.98
CA PRO A 187 2.33 -18.80 17.16
C PRO A 187 2.78 -19.43 15.82
N LEU A 188 2.02 -19.24 14.73
CA LEU A 188 2.40 -19.76 13.42
C LEU A 188 3.62 -19.04 12.82
N LEU A 189 3.75 -17.73 13.03
CA LEU A 189 4.96 -16.99 12.66
C LEU A 189 6.17 -17.45 13.47
N THR A 190 6.03 -17.69 14.76
CA THR A 190 7.13 -18.24 15.58
C THR A 190 7.56 -19.62 15.08
N GLN A 191 6.59 -20.49 14.76
CA GLN A 191 6.86 -21.80 14.17
C GLN A 191 7.56 -21.68 12.82
N ALA A 192 7.09 -20.79 11.94
CA ALA A 192 7.70 -20.56 10.64
C ALA A 192 9.13 -20.02 10.78
N GLY A 193 9.36 -19.09 11.71
CA GLY A 193 10.69 -18.55 12.00
C GLY A 193 11.67 -19.65 12.41
N TYR A 194 11.27 -20.54 13.32
CA TYR A 194 12.09 -21.69 13.71
C TYR A 194 12.46 -22.57 12.52
N LEU A 195 11.50 -22.91 11.66
CA LEU A 195 11.74 -23.74 10.47
C LEU A 195 12.68 -23.08 9.45
N VAL A 196 12.60 -21.75 9.29
CA VAL A 196 13.47 -20.98 8.40
C VAL A 196 14.89 -20.90 8.97
N ASP A 197 15.04 -20.67 10.27
CA ASP A 197 16.34 -20.57 10.92
C ASP A 197 17.07 -21.91 10.92
N SER A 198 16.34 -22.99 11.24
CA SER A 198 16.85 -24.37 11.24
C SER A 198 16.99 -24.98 9.85
N TRP A 199 16.79 -24.20 8.77
CA TRP A 199 16.87 -24.72 7.42
C TRP A 199 18.29 -25.14 7.04
N GLN A 200 18.46 -26.43 6.70
CA GLN A 200 19.75 -27.07 6.36
C GLN A 200 19.88 -27.51 4.90
N ALA A 201 18.80 -27.42 4.10
CA ALA A 201 18.82 -27.84 2.69
C ALA A 201 19.48 -26.75 1.80
N SER A 202 18.90 -26.45 0.64
CA SER A 202 19.47 -25.45 -0.28
C SER A 202 19.55 -24.05 0.36
N GLN A 203 20.72 -23.41 0.25
CA GLN A 203 20.91 -22.02 0.68
C GLN A 203 20.05 -21.04 -0.13
N TYR A 204 19.78 -21.35 -1.41
CA TYR A 204 18.91 -20.53 -2.25
C TYR A 204 17.47 -20.58 -1.75
N GLN A 205 16.95 -21.77 -1.44
CA GLN A 205 15.61 -21.93 -0.85
C GLN A 205 15.52 -21.22 0.51
N LYS A 206 16.57 -21.28 1.33
CA LYS A 206 16.63 -20.59 2.61
C LYS A 206 16.39 -19.09 2.47
N GLU A 207 17.08 -18.42 1.53
CA GLU A 207 16.92 -16.98 1.32
C GLU A 207 15.53 -16.62 0.81
N TYR A 208 14.91 -17.45 -0.04
CA TYR A 208 13.53 -17.25 -0.49
C TYR A 208 12.51 -17.36 0.65
N LEU A 209 12.60 -18.42 1.47
CA LEU A 209 11.75 -18.58 2.65
C LEU A 209 11.93 -17.43 3.63
N LYS A 210 13.19 -17.03 3.85
CA LYS A 210 13.55 -15.92 4.73
C LYS A 210 12.97 -14.60 4.25
N VAL A 211 13.02 -14.30 2.95
CA VAL A 211 12.39 -13.10 2.39
C VAL A 211 10.88 -13.13 2.61
N PHE A 212 10.21 -14.25 2.30
CA PHE A 212 8.76 -14.36 2.49
C PHE A 212 8.38 -14.18 3.98
N PHE A 213 9.05 -14.89 4.87
CA PHE A 213 8.86 -14.76 6.32
C PHE A 213 9.05 -13.32 6.81
N LEU A 214 10.18 -12.69 6.46
CA LEU A 214 10.51 -11.35 6.92
C LEU A 214 9.55 -10.29 6.36
N VAL A 215 9.05 -10.44 5.12
CA VAL A 215 8.00 -9.56 4.58
C VAL A 215 6.75 -9.64 5.45
N LEU A 216 6.28 -10.85 5.79
CA LEU A 216 5.11 -11.02 6.66
C LEU A 216 5.33 -10.44 8.05
N GLN A 217 6.52 -10.65 8.63
CA GLN A 217 6.89 -10.08 9.93
C GLN A 217 6.87 -8.55 9.91
N VAL A 218 7.47 -7.93 8.89
CA VAL A 218 7.47 -6.47 8.75
C VAL A 218 6.04 -5.95 8.56
N CYS A 219 5.24 -6.57 7.70
CA CYS A 219 3.83 -6.20 7.51
C CYS A 219 3.03 -6.31 8.81
N HIS A 220 3.21 -7.38 9.57
CA HIS A 220 2.57 -7.59 10.86
C HIS A 220 2.85 -6.43 11.84
N TYR A 221 4.12 -6.06 12.03
CA TYR A 221 4.50 -4.96 12.90
C TYR A 221 4.01 -3.59 12.38
N LEU A 222 4.08 -3.34 11.07
CA LEU A 222 3.58 -2.09 10.48
C LEU A 222 2.07 -1.93 10.64
N MET A 223 1.29 -3.01 10.52
CA MET A 223 -0.16 -2.98 10.79
C MET A 223 -0.46 -2.67 12.26
N ALA A 224 0.33 -3.21 13.19
CA ALA A 224 0.24 -2.88 14.61
C ALA A 224 0.72 -1.45 14.93
N GLY A 225 1.33 -0.74 13.97
CA GLY A 225 1.92 0.59 14.19
C GLY A 225 3.22 0.57 15.00
N GLN A 226 3.91 -0.57 15.04
CA GLN A 226 5.15 -0.79 15.81
C GLN A 226 6.38 -0.51 14.96
N VAL A 227 6.57 0.75 14.57
CA VAL A 227 7.57 1.16 13.56
C VAL A 227 9.00 0.93 14.04
N LYS A 228 9.28 1.10 15.33
CA LYS A 228 10.63 0.88 15.88
C LYS A 228 10.99 -0.61 15.85
N SER A 229 10.04 -1.45 16.22
CA SER A 229 10.19 -2.92 16.30
C SER A 229 10.44 -3.56 14.93
N VAL A 230 10.05 -2.91 13.83
CA VAL A 230 10.31 -3.35 12.45
C VAL A 230 11.80 -3.34 12.09
N LYS A 231 12.61 -2.43 12.66
CA LYS A 231 13.97 -2.12 12.19
C LYS A 231 14.90 -3.35 12.07
N PRO A 232 14.96 -4.29 13.03
CA PRO A 232 15.83 -5.47 12.91
C PRO A 232 15.42 -6.38 11.74
N CYS A 233 14.14 -6.72 11.63
CA CYS A 233 13.60 -7.56 10.57
C CYS A 233 13.79 -6.91 9.19
N LEU A 234 13.54 -5.61 9.08
CA LEU A 234 13.70 -4.87 7.83
C LEU A 234 15.18 -4.83 7.39
N LYS A 235 16.12 -4.68 8.32
CA LYS A 235 17.55 -4.71 8.01
C LYS A 235 17.96 -6.08 7.46
N GLN A 236 17.50 -7.16 8.08
CA GLN A 236 17.75 -8.52 7.59
C GLN A 236 17.12 -8.74 6.21
N LEU A 237 15.89 -8.25 5.99
CA LEU A 237 15.19 -8.36 4.71
C LEU A 237 15.95 -7.64 3.59
N GLN A 238 16.45 -6.44 3.88
CA GLN A 238 17.27 -5.67 2.94
C GLN A 238 18.60 -6.35 2.63
N GLN A 239 19.21 -7.04 3.59
CA GLN A 239 20.42 -7.83 3.34
C GLN A 239 20.12 -9.06 2.47
N SER A 240 19.08 -9.81 2.80
CA SER A 240 18.67 -11.00 2.04
C SER A 240 18.34 -10.67 0.58
N ILE A 241 17.62 -9.57 0.31
CA ILE A 241 17.32 -9.22 -1.09
C ILE A 241 18.57 -8.80 -1.87
N LEU A 242 19.56 -8.16 -1.23
CA LEU A 242 20.82 -7.81 -1.89
C LEU A 242 21.61 -9.07 -2.27
N THR A 243 21.55 -10.11 -1.44
CA THR A 243 22.13 -11.43 -1.74
C THR A 243 21.46 -12.07 -2.97
N ILE A 244 20.12 -12.09 -3.02
CA ILE A 244 19.36 -12.65 -4.16
C ILE A 244 19.62 -11.88 -5.47
N MET A 245 19.94 -10.58 -5.39
CA MET A 245 20.18 -9.73 -6.55
C MET A 245 21.61 -9.77 -7.08
N GLN A 246 22.50 -10.60 -6.53
CA GLN A 246 23.84 -10.76 -7.07
C GLN A 246 23.78 -11.36 -8.49
N PRO A 247 24.64 -10.92 -9.44
CA PRO A 247 24.65 -11.46 -10.81
C PRO A 247 24.92 -12.97 -10.88
N THR A 248 25.61 -13.51 -9.88
CA THR A 248 25.92 -14.92 -9.71
C THR A 248 24.75 -15.73 -9.15
N TRP A 249 23.64 -15.09 -8.79
CA TRP A 249 22.47 -15.76 -8.25
C TRP A 249 21.72 -16.55 -9.34
N PRO A 250 21.33 -17.81 -9.06
CA PRO A 250 20.68 -18.67 -10.05
C PRO A 250 19.35 -18.12 -10.59
N SER A 251 18.84 -18.75 -11.65
CA SER A 251 17.45 -18.58 -12.08
C SER A 251 16.49 -19.24 -11.09
N ASP A 252 15.23 -18.79 -11.08
CA ASP A 252 14.23 -19.27 -10.13
C ASP A 252 13.90 -20.77 -10.31
N GLU A 253 14.10 -21.30 -11.52
CA GLU A 253 13.99 -22.73 -11.83
C GLU A 253 15.03 -23.59 -11.10
N ILE A 254 16.24 -23.07 -10.89
CA ILE A 254 17.32 -23.79 -10.17
C ILE A 254 17.12 -23.71 -8.65
N VAL A 255 16.42 -22.67 -8.16
CA VAL A 255 16.05 -22.55 -6.75
C VAL A 255 15.05 -23.63 -6.36
N CYS A 256 14.15 -23.98 -7.28
CA CYS A 256 13.29 -25.15 -7.19
C CYS A 256 14.19 -26.40 -7.26
N GLY A 257 14.31 -27.13 -6.15
CA GLY A 257 15.19 -28.31 -6.10
C GLY A 257 14.74 -29.42 -7.05
N SER A 258 15.49 -30.52 -7.12
CA SER A 258 15.11 -31.69 -7.94
C SER A 258 13.90 -32.47 -7.41
N ASN A 259 13.44 -32.18 -6.19
CA ASN A 259 12.24 -32.77 -5.61
C ASN A 259 11.00 -32.20 -6.30
N MET A 260 10.21 -33.07 -6.95
CA MET A 260 8.96 -32.70 -7.62
C MET A 260 7.99 -31.96 -6.68
N GLY A 261 8.03 -32.23 -5.38
CA GLY A 261 7.21 -31.56 -4.37
C GLY A 261 7.63 -30.13 -4.05
N ASP A 262 8.86 -29.70 -4.38
CA ASP A 262 9.47 -28.41 -3.99
C ASP A 262 9.64 -27.44 -5.18
N MET A 263 8.80 -27.59 -6.21
CA MET A 263 8.82 -26.81 -7.45
C MET A 263 8.04 -25.48 -7.39
N PHE A 264 7.78 -24.97 -6.18
CA PHE A 264 6.96 -23.79 -5.96
C PHE A 264 7.79 -22.63 -5.45
N ILE A 265 7.57 -21.43 -5.95
CA ILE A 265 8.09 -20.20 -5.36
C ILE A 265 6.94 -19.28 -5.01
N TRP A 266 7.09 -18.49 -3.95
CA TRP A 266 6.10 -17.48 -3.62
C TRP A 266 5.99 -16.43 -4.73
N MET A 267 7.14 -15.97 -5.23
CA MET A 267 7.23 -14.89 -6.21
C MET A 267 8.59 -14.90 -6.92
N PRO A 268 8.67 -14.53 -8.22
CA PRO A 268 9.93 -14.42 -8.94
C PRO A 268 10.90 -13.39 -8.35
N LYS A 269 12.22 -13.60 -8.52
CA LYS A 269 13.26 -12.73 -7.91
C LYS A 269 13.09 -11.25 -8.24
N GLU A 270 12.70 -10.95 -9.46
CA GLU A 270 12.53 -9.58 -9.96
C GLU A 270 11.39 -8.83 -9.26
N GLN A 271 10.31 -9.55 -8.92
CA GLN A 271 9.17 -9.00 -8.21
C GLN A 271 9.42 -8.93 -6.69
N LEU A 272 10.16 -9.89 -6.12
CA LEU A 272 10.60 -9.84 -4.72
C LEU A 272 11.37 -8.55 -4.42
N TYR A 273 12.21 -8.11 -5.34
CA TYR A 273 12.96 -6.87 -5.23
C TYR A 273 12.05 -5.65 -5.09
N VAL A 274 10.98 -5.58 -5.89
CA VAL A 274 9.99 -4.51 -5.82
C VAL A 274 9.22 -4.54 -4.49
N VAL A 275 8.81 -5.73 -4.03
CA VAL A 275 8.10 -5.89 -2.74
C VAL A 275 8.94 -5.42 -1.56
N VAL A 276 10.23 -5.77 -1.52
CA VAL A 276 11.12 -5.35 -0.42
C VAL A 276 11.30 -3.83 -0.41
N TYR A 277 11.38 -3.20 -1.57
CA TYR A 277 11.38 -1.74 -1.65
C TYR A 277 10.07 -1.11 -1.23
N LEU A 278 8.93 -1.65 -1.65
CA LEU A 278 7.62 -1.18 -1.21
C LEU A 278 7.49 -1.24 0.32
N VAL A 279 7.81 -2.37 0.94
CA VAL A 279 7.76 -2.52 2.41
C VAL A 279 8.74 -1.57 3.11
N THR A 280 9.92 -1.35 2.51
CA THR A 280 10.90 -0.35 2.99
C THR A 280 10.33 1.06 2.95
N VAL A 281 9.60 1.42 1.88
CA VAL A 281 8.94 2.72 1.71
C VAL A 281 7.85 2.88 2.75
N MET A 282 6.98 1.88 2.94
CA MET A 282 5.92 1.90 3.95
C MET A 282 6.47 2.16 5.36
N HIS A 283 7.52 1.45 5.77
CA HIS A 283 8.19 1.72 7.05
C HIS A 283 8.79 3.14 7.09
N SER A 284 9.51 3.55 6.04
CA SER A 284 10.19 4.85 6.01
C SER A 284 9.18 6.01 6.10
N MET A 285 8.02 5.86 5.47
CA MET A 285 6.92 6.80 5.58
C MET A 285 6.37 6.91 7.00
N GLN A 286 6.05 5.78 7.64
CA GLN A 286 5.55 5.78 9.01
C GLN A 286 6.59 6.30 10.02
N ALA A 287 7.87 6.01 9.80
CA ALA A 287 8.98 6.48 10.64
C ALA A 287 9.33 7.96 10.41
N GLY A 288 8.82 8.61 9.36
CA GLY A 288 9.20 9.98 9.00
C GLY A 288 10.58 10.11 8.33
N TYR A 289 11.08 9.06 7.68
CA TYR A 289 12.30 9.10 6.88
C TYR A 289 11.97 9.42 5.41
N MET A 290 11.52 10.65 5.14
CA MET A 290 10.97 11.07 3.84
C MET A 290 11.96 10.93 2.68
N ASP A 291 13.22 11.37 2.85
CA ASP A 291 14.26 11.24 1.82
C ASP A 291 14.53 9.77 1.46
N LYS A 292 14.47 8.90 2.48
CA LYS A 292 14.62 7.46 2.29
C LYS A 292 13.42 6.89 1.53
N ALA A 293 12.20 7.24 1.94
CA ALA A 293 10.98 6.81 1.26
C ALA A 293 10.98 7.23 -0.21
N GLN A 294 11.39 8.46 -0.52
CA GLN A 294 11.51 8.94 -1.89
C GLN A 294 12.54 8.12 -2.69
N LYS A 295 13.76 8.00 -2.17
CA LYS A 295 14.86 7.29 -2.86
C LYS A 295 14.51 5.84 -3.19
N TYR A 296 13.86 5.11 -2.28
CA TYR A 296 13.48 3.72 -2.53
C TYR A 296 12.27 3.60 -3.46
N THR A 297 11.37 4.57 -3.45
CA THR A 297 10.27 4.63 -4.42
C THR A 297 10.79 4.83 -5.84
N ASP A 298 11.72 5.77 -6.04
CA ASP A 298 12.31 6.03 -7.36
C ASP A 298 13.00 4.77 -7.91
N LYS A 299 13.73 4.04 -7.06
CA LYS A 299 14.35 2.76 -7.42
C LYS A 299 13.32 1.69 -7.78
N ALA A 300 12.25 1.58 -7.01
CA ALA A 300 11.21 0.58 -7.24
C ALA A 300 10.43 0.87 -8.52
N LEU A 301 10.08 2.13 -8.77
CA LEU A 301 9.41 2.55 -10.01
C LEU A 301 10.30 2.31 -11.24
N ALA A 302 11.59 2.63 -11.16
CA ALA A 302 12.53 2.35 -12.24
C ALA A 302 12.62 0.84 -12.56
N GLN A 303 12.61 -0.01 -11.52
CA GLN A 303 12.56 -1.46 -11.72
C GLN A 303 11.24 -1.89 -12.35
N ILE A 304 10.10 -1.39 -11.86
CA ILE A 304 8.78 -1.74 -12.41
C ILE A 304 8.71 -1.40 -13.91
N GLU A 305 9.22 -0.24 -14.33
CA GLU A 305 9.24 0.13 -15.75
C GLU A 305 10.12 -0.81 -16.58
N LYS A 306 11.30 -1.18 -16.07
CA LYS A 306 12.16 -2.20 -16.71
C LYS A 306 11.43 -3.53 -16.90
N LEU A 307 10.67 -3.97 -15.89
CA LEU A 307 9.91 -5.22 -15.94
C LEU A 307 8.69 -5.15 -16.86
N LYS A 308 8.01 -3.99 -16.92
CA LYS A 308 6.87 -3.76 -17.81
C LYS A 308 7.25 -3.64 -19.28
N ALA A 309 8.48 -3.23 -19.57
CA ALA A 309 9.03 -3.16 -20.92
C ALA A 309 9.37 -4.54 -21.51
N GLY A 310 9.55 -5.56 -20.68
CA GLY A 310 9.73 -6.95 -21.12
C GLY A 310 8.41 -7.65 -21.47
N ASP A 311 8.50 -8.91 -21.89
CA ASP A 311 7.34 -9.75 -22.27
C ASP A 311 6.45 -10.14 -21.06
N ASN A 312 6.94 -9.99 -19.83
CA ASN A 312 6.26 -10.42 -18.59
C ASN A 312 5.41 -9.31 -17.95
N LYS A 313 4.34 -8.88 -18.64
CA LYS A 313 3.35 -7.96 -18.07
C LYS A 313 2.49 -8.65 -17.01
N THR A 314 2.99 -8.72 -15.79
CA THR A 314 2.25 -9.28 -14.66
C THR A 314 1.35 -8.21 -14.01
N PRO A 315 0.05 -8.50 -13.77
CA PRO A 315 -0.88 -7.53 -13.15
C PRO A 315 -0.43 -7.00 -11.78
N ILE A 316 0.36 -7.81 -11.04
CA ILE A 316 0.85 -7.47 -9.70
C ILE A 316 1.75 -6.23 -9.69
N LEU A 317 2.49 -5.97 -10.77
CA LEU A 317 3.36 -4.78 -10.88
C LEU A 317 2.57 -3.47 -10.85
N SER A 318 1.35 -3.47 -11.40
CA SER A 318 0.45 -2.31 -11.30
C SER A 318 -0.03 -2.07 -9.87
N VAL A 319 -0.21 -3.14 -9.07
CA VAL A 319 -0.55 -3.02 -7.65
C VAL A 319 0.61 -2.41 -6.87
N PHE A 320 1.83 -2.90 -7.07
CA PHE A 320 3.01 -2.34 -6.40
C PHE A 320 3.25 -0.88 -6.78
N GLN A 321 3.12 -0.54 -8.06
CA GLN A 321 3.22 0.85 -8.53
C GLN A 321 2.20 1.75 -7.84
N LEU A 322 0.94 1.30 -7.76
CA LEU A 322 -0.14 2.03 -7.10
C LEU A 322 0.21 2.30 -5.63
N MET A 323 0.57 1.28 -4.86
CA MET A 323 0.90 1.41 -3.44
C MET A 323 2.14 2.29 -3.18
N LEU A 324 3.14 2.25 -4.07
CA LEU A 324 4.30 3.14 -4.01
C LEU A 324 3.89 4.61 -4.20
N LEU A 325 3.04 4.88 -5.19
CA LEU A 325 2.55 6.23 -5.47
C LEU A 325 1.66 6.76 -4.34
N GLU A 326 0.81 5.94 -3.74
CA GLU A 326 0.00 6.33 -2.57
C GLU A 326 0.88 6.80 -1.40
N ASN A 327 1.97 6.07 -1.11
CA ASN A 327 2.95 6.47 -0.11
C ASN A 327 3.72 7.73 -0.50
N MET A 328 4.07 7.87 -1.78
CA MET A 328 4.74 9.07 -2.30
C MET A 328 3.86 10.31 -2.18
N VAL A 329 2.57 10.22 -2.49
CA VAL A 329 1.61 11.33 -2.32
C VAL A 329 1.65 11.82 -0.87
N MET A 330 1.56 10.92 0.11
CA MET A 330 1.68 11.29 1.53
C MET A 330 3.03 11.93 1.85
N CYS A 331 4.13 11.40 1.30
CA CYS A 331 5.48 11.97 1.45
C CYS A 331 5.52 13.43 0.97
N ARG A 332 5.06 13.67 -0.26
CA ARG A 332 5.05 14.99 -0.89
C ARG A 332 4.20 16.01 -0.13
N LEU A 333 3.06 15.58 0.42
CA LEU A 333 2.22 16.45 1.24
C LEU A 333 2.91 16.87 2.54
N VAL A 334 3.64 15.96 3.19
CA VAL A 334 4.39 16.28 4.41
C VAL A 334 5.58 17.20 4.12
N THR A 335 6.31 16.97 3.03
CA THR A 335 7.43 17.86 2.63
C THR A 335 6.95 19.18 2.01
N GLY A 336 5.64 19.36 1.80
CA GLY A 336 5.03 20.57 1.24
C GLY A 336 5.10 20.72 -0.27
N ASN A 337 5.44 19.66 -1.00
CA ASN A 337 5.49 19.64 -2.47
C ASN A 337 4.12 19.20 -3.03
N LYS A 338 3.08 20.01 -2.85
CA LYS A 338 1.70 19.72 -3.25
C LYS A 338 1.56 19.57 -4.77
N SER A 339 2.34 20.31 -5.55
CA SER A 339 2.34 20.21 -7.02
C SER A 339 2.83 18.83 -7.50
N GLN A 340 3.85 18.28 -6.84
CA GLN A 340 4.33 16.92 -7.11
C GLN A 340 3.31 15.88 -6.62
N ALA A 341 2.69 16.09 -5.46
CA ALA A 341 1.63 15.22 -4.95
C ALA A 341 0.48 15.06 -5.96
N LEU A 342 0.04 16.16 -6.60
CA LEU A 342 -0.97 16.12 -7.67
C LEU A 342 -0.54 15.29 -8.88
N ARG A 343 0.73 15.39 -9.30
CA ARG A 343 1.24 14.58 -10.42
C ARG A 343 1.19 13.09 -10.09
N GLU A 344 1.59 12.70 -8.88
CA GLU A 344 1.51 11.29 -8.46
C GLU A 344 0.05 10.83 -8.33
N MET A 345 -0.86 11.68 -7.82
CA MET A 345 -2.30 11.37 -7.79
C MET A 345 -2.88 11.16 -9.19
N SER A 346 -2.48 11.97 -10.18
CA SER A 346 -2.90 11.80 -11.58
C SER A 346 -2.44 10.45 -12.14
N GLN A 347 -1.22 10.00 -11.80
CA GLN A 347 -0.75 8.68 -12.17
C GLN A 347 -1.54 7.55 -11.50
N VAL A 348 -1.85 7.68 -10.20
CA VAL A 348 -2.74 6.76 -9.47
C VAL A 348 -4.08 6.63 -10.19
N CYS A 349 -4.70 7.75 -10.58
CA CYS A 349 -5.95 7.78 -11.34
C CYS A 349 -5.81 7.07 -12.70
N SER A 350 -4.71 7.31 -13.42
CA SER A 350 -4.40 6.69 -14.72
C SER A 350 -4.27 5.15 -14.61
N ILE A 351 -3.63 4.65 -13.55
CA ILE A 351 -3.50 3.20 -13.29
C ILE A 351 -4.87 2.60 -12.96
N CYS A 352 -5.63 3.25 -12.08
CA CYS A 352 -6.97 2.80 -11.68
C CYS A 352 -7.94 2.78 -12.86
N GLN A 353 -7.87 3.75 -13.78
CA GLN A 353 -8.73 3.77 -14.97
C GLN A 353 -8.44 2.59 -15.91
N ARG A 354 -7.16 2.18 -16.05
CA ARG A 354 -6.78 1.02 -16.86
C ARG A 354 -7.18 -0.32 -16.22
N HIS A 355 -7.33 -0.34 -14.90
CA HIS A 355 -7.62 -1.54 -14.13
C HIS A 355 -8.82 -1.34 -13.20
N PRO A 356 -10.07 -1.54 -13.67
CA PRO A 356 -11.29 -1.28 -12.88
C PRO A 356 -11.36 -2.03 -11.55
N ARG A 357 -10.79 -3.24 -11.48
CA ARG A 357 -10.69 -4.01 -10.22
C ARG A 357 -9.85 -3.28 -9.17
N LEU A 358 -8.75 -2.63 -9.58
CA LEU A 358 -7.89 -1.85 -8.68
C LEU A 358 -8.56 -0.55 -8.25
N LEU A 359 -9.30 0.10 -9.16
CA LEU A 359 -10.12 1.25 -8.78
C LEU A 359 -11.09 0.86 -7.67
N ASN A 360 -11.83 -0.23 -7.81
CA ASN A 360 -12.79 -0.66 -6.80
C ASN A 360 -12.14 -0.93 -5.43
N SER A 361 -10.95 -1.52 -5.39
CA SER A 361 -10.28 -1.83 -4.12
C SER A 361 -9.56 -0.64 -3.47
N HIS A 362 -9.02 0.29 -4.27
CA HIS A 362 -8.25 1.45 -3.78
C HIS A 362 -9.05 2.77 -3.75
N ARG A 363 -10.30 2.77 -4.20
CA ARG A 363 -11.13 3.98 -4.24
C ARG A 363 -11.26 4.68 -2.88
N PRO A 364 -11.50 3.99 -1.75
CA PRO A 364 -11.52 4.65 -0.45
C PRO A 364 -10.19 5.34 -0.10
N GLN A 365 -9.05 4.71 -0.42
CA GLN A 365 -7.71 5.22 -0.20
C GLN A 365 -7.45 6.45 -1.06
N LEU A 366 -7.87 6.43 -2.33
CA LEU A 366 -7.76 7.58 -3.23
C LEU A 366 -8.54 8.78 -2.71
N HIS A 367 -9.76 8.60 -2.21
CA HIS A 367 -10.52 9.67 -1.55
C HIS A 367 -9.80 10.21 -0.31
N VAL A 368 -9.17 9.36 0.52
CA VAL A 368 -8.35 9.84 1.64
C VAL A 368 -7.20 10.70 1.16
N LEU A 369 -6.46 10.27 0.13
CA LEU A 369 -5.34 11.03 -0.42
C LEU A 369 -5.78 12.40 -0.96
N ILE A 370 -6.86 12.45 -1.74
CA ILE A 370 -7.44 13.70 -2.24
C ILE A 370 -7.91 14.58 -1.08
N GLY A 371 -8.53 13.99 -0.05
CA GLY A 371 -8.94 14.71 1.17
C GLY A 371 -7.75 15.33 1.93
N LEU A 372 -6.64 14.60 2.07
CA LEU A 372 -5.40 15.12 2.66
C LEU A 372 -4.82 16.28 1.85
N TYR A 373 -4.82 16.19 0.52
CA TYR A 373 -4.39 17.28 -0.35
C TYR A 373 -5.32 18.49 -0.23
N ALA A 374 -6.64 18.31 -0.30
CA ALA A 374 -7.62 19.39 -0.15
C ALA A 374 -7.46 20.10 1.20
N MET A 375 -7.25 19.34 2.29
CA MET A 375 -6.96 19.87 3.62
C MET A 375 -5.65 20.69 3.65
N SER A 376 -4.62 20.28 2.90
CA SER A 376 -3.36 21.02 2.74
C SER A 376 -3.48 22.29 1.87
N MET A 377 -4.48 22.33 0.99
CA MET A 377 -4.87 23.48 0.17
C MET A 377 -5.87 24.40 0.91
N ASN A 378 -6.22 24.08 2.16
CA ASN A 378 -7.22 24.82 2.94
C ASN A 378 -8.64 24.79 2.32
N CYS A 379 -8.92 23.84 1.43
CA CYS A 379 -10.25 23.59 0.84
C CYS A 379 -11.04 22.63 1.74
N MET A 380 -11.57 23.12 2.87
CA MET A 380 -12.18 22.27 3.91
C MET A 380 -13.42 21.52 3.43
N ASP A 381 -14.30 22.18 2.69
CA ASP A 381 -15.54 21.55 2.20
C ASP A 381 -15.24 20.37 1.28
N ALA A 382 -14.24 20.55 0.39
CA ALA A 382 -13.77 19.46 -0.47
C ALA A 382 -13.13 18.34 0.37
N ALA A 383 -12.29 18.67 1.36
CA ALA A 383 -11.68 17.67 2.24
C ALA A 383 -12.74 16.85 3.01
N GLU A 384 -13.77 17.50 3.55
CA GLU A 384 -14.90 16.85 4.21
C GLU A 384 -15.64 15.89 3.27
N MET A 385 -15.97 16.35 2.06
CA MET A 385 -16.65 15.53 1.06
C MET A 385 -15.85 14.27 0.70
N GLN A 386 -14.53 14.41 0.57
CA GLN A 386 -13.62 13.31 0.26
C GLN A 386 -13.53 12.31 1.41
N PHE A 387 -13.30 12.77 2.64
CA PHE A 387 -13.24 11.86 3.80
C PHE A 387 -14.58 11.16 4.04
N THR A 388 -15.70 11.86 3.93
CA THR A 388 -17.04 11.26 4.09
C THR A 388 -17.32 10.22 3.01
N THR A 389 -16.90 10.47 1.77
CA THR A 389 -17.00 9.50 0.68
C THR A 389 -16.13 8.27 0.95
N SER A 390 -14.89 8.47 1.43
CA SER A 390 -14.03 7.36 1.84
C SER A 390 -14.66 6.51 2.96
N LEU A 391 -15.23 7.14 3.99
CA LEU A 391 -15.89 6.46 5.11
C LEU A 391 -17.07 5.59 4.66
N ARG A 392 -17.83 6.04 3.66
CA ARG A 392 -18.95 5.30 3.08
C ARG A 392 -18.50 4.09 2.25
N LEU A 393 -17.35 4.19 1.58
CA LEU A 393 -16.84 3.15 0.68
C LEU A 393 -15.88 2.16 1.36
N SER A 394 -15.25 2.56 2.47
CA SER A 394 -14.22 1.76 3.15
C SER A 394 -14.83 0.54 3.84
N GLN A 395 -14.23 -0.63 3.58
CA GLN A 395 -14.47 -1.86 4.34
C GLN A 395 -13.37 -2.09 5.40
N GLU A 396 -12.24 -1.39 5.26
CA GLU A 396 -11.07 -1.52 6.14
C GLU A 396 -11.19 -0.58 7.36
N ARG A 397 -11.06 -1.15 8.57
CA ARG A 397 -11.27 -0.43 9.83
C ARG A 397 -10.20 0.62 10.11
N GLU A 398 -8.95 0.33 9.75
CA GLU A 398 -7.80 1.19 9.97
C GLU A 398 -7.87 2.43 9.08
N LEU A 399 -8.22 2.26 7.80
CA LEU A 399 -8.46 3.37 6.89
C LEU A 399 -9.67 4.20 7.34
N TRP A 400 -10.74 3.53 7.78
CA TRP A 400 -11.93 4.20 8.32
C TRP A 400 -11.58 5.05 9.56
N THR A 401 -10.77 4.51 10.46
CA THR A 401 -10.29 5.25 11.65
C THR A 401 -9.42 6.44 11.24
N PHE A 402 -8.50 6.23 10.32
CA PHE A 402 -7.63 7.28 9.79
C PHE A 402 -8.43 8.42 9.13
N ALA A 403 -9.46 8.09 8.34
CA ALA A 403 -10.34 9.07 7.71
C ALA A 403 -11.15 9.87 8.76
N ASN A 404 -11.70 9.22 9.80
CA ASN A 404 -12.39 9.95 10.88
C ASN A 404 -11.44 10.88 11.64
N LEU A 405 -10.21 10.45 11.94
CA LEU A 405 -9.22 11.30 12.63
C LEU A 405 -8.91 12.58 11.83
N ASN A 406 -8.75 12.47 10.51
CA ASN A 406 -8.52 13.63 9.66
C ASN A 406 -9.79 14.49 9.49
N LEU A 407 -10.97 13.87 9.41
CA LEU A 407 -12.25 14.58 9.38
C LEU A 407 -12.50 15.38 10.68
N ALA A 408 -12.09 14.85 11.84
CA ALA A 408 -12.09 15.57 13.11
C ALA A 408 -11.27 16.87 13.04
N ILE A 409 -10.09 16.80 12.40
CA ILE A 409 -9.22 17.97 12.21
C ILE A 409 -9.89 18.99 11.28
N VAL A 410 -10.60 18.54 10.22
CA VAL A 410 -11.38 19.45 9.37
C VAL A 410 -12.45 20.18 10.20
N TYR A 411 -13.25 19.45 10.99
CA TYR A 411 -14.28 20.07 11.84
C TYR A 411 -13.73 21.00 12.91
N LEU A 412 -12.58 20.68 13.50
CA LEU A 412 -11.87 21.59 14.40
C LEU A 412 -11.47 22.90 13.70
N ARG A 413 -10.95 22.81 12.47
CA ARG A 413 -10.52 23.99 11.69
C ARG A 413 -11.70 24.85 11.21
N THR A 414 -12.85 24.24 10.96
CA THR A 414 -14.08 24.95 10.52
C THR A 414 -15.01 25.33 11.67
N LYS A 415 -14.68 25.01 12.92
CA LYS A 415 -15.51 25.26 14.12
C LYS A 415 -16.91 24.61 14.05
N ARG A 416 -16.98 23.38 13.55
CA ARG A 416 -18.22 22.58 13.46
C ARG A 416 -18.34 21.66 14.69
N ASP A 417 -18.71 22.25 15.83
CA ASP A 417 -18.69 21.55 17.13
C ASP A 417 -19.70 20.40 17.22
N VAL A 418 -20.87 20.52 16.56
CA VAL A 418 -21.92 19.48 16.61
C VAL A 418 -21.44 18.21 15.93
N GLU A 419 -20.93 18.34 14.71
CA GLU A 419 -20.41 17.24 13.90
C GLU A 419 -19.15 16.64 14.53
N LEU A 420 -18.28 17.49 15.09
CA LEU A 420 -17.11 17.06 15.83
C LEU A 420 -17.50 16.19 17.04
N ASN A 421 -18.44 16.64 17.87
CA ASN A 421 -18.86 15.88 19.06
C ASN A 421 -19.42 14.50 18.70
N ALA A 422 -20.23 14.40 17.63
CA ALA A 422 -20.73 13.12 17.14
C ALA A 422 -19.62 12.19 16.62
N LEU A 423 -18.51 12.76 16.14
CA LEU A 423 -17.37 12.03 15.63
C LEU A 423 -16.40 11.61 16.74
N LEU A 424 -16.26 12.37 17.83
CA LEU A 424 -15.31 12.09 18.92
C LEU A 424 -15.56 10.74 19.59
N ASP A 425 -16.81 10.33 19.74
CA ASP A 425 -17.16 9.00 20.27
C ASP A 425 -16.58 7.85 19.42
N ARG A 426 -16.49 8.08 18.10
CA ARG A 426 -15.97 7.09 17.14
C ARG A 426 -14.46 6.98 17.15
N ILE A 427 -13.77 8.03 17.60
CA ILE A 427 -12.30 8.12 17.64
C ILE A 427 -11.76 8.17 19.06
N ASN A 428 -12.56 7.79 20.06
CA ASN A 428 -12.10 7.77 21.45
C ASN A 428 -10.94 6.76 21.59
N PRO A 429 -9.74 7.19 22.05
CA PRO A 429 -8.57 6.33 22.17
C PRO A 429 -8.76 5.09 23.06
N GLU A 430 -9.61 5.18 24.08
CA GLU A 430 -9.81 4.12 25.09
C GLU A 430 -10.73 3.01 24.58
N THR A 431 -11.73 3.37 23.76
CA THR A 431 -12.70 2.44 23.17
C THR A 431 -12.38 2.08 21.72
N LEU A 432 -11.25 2.58 21.19
CA LEU A 432 -10.85 2.40 19.81
C LEU A 432 -10.63 0.92 19.50
N THR A 433 -11.46 0.37 18.62
CA THR A 433 -11.34 -1.04 18.16
C THR A 433 -10.09 -1.29 17.32
N SER A 434 -9.37 -0.24 16.91
CA SER A 434 -8.11 -0.37 16.17
C SER A 434 -6.99 -0.87 17.08
N HIS A 435 -6.28 -1.90 16.62
CA HIS A 435 -5.10 -2.46 17.27
C HIS A 435 -3.81 -1.65 16.99
N SER A 436 -3.90 -0.62 16.13
CA SER A 436 -2.73 0.16 15.72
C SER A 436 -2.35 1.19 16.79
N HIS A 437 -1.11 1.07 17.29
CA HIS A 437 -0.54 2.03 18.24
C HIS A 437 -0.47 3.45 17.66
N SER A 438 -0.17 3.58 16.36
CA SER A 438 -0.04 4.88 15.71
C SER A 438 -1.39 5.60 15.56
N LEU A 439 -2.45 4.88 15.19
CA LEU A 439 -3.80 5.44 15.13
C LEU A 439 -4.33 5.82 16.52
N ARG A 440 -4.02 5.03 17.55
CA ARG A 440 -4.39 5.36 18.93
C ARG A 440 -3.63 6.59 19.45
N ALA A 441 -2.34 6.73 19.15
CA ALA A 441 -1.57 7.92 19.47
C ALA A 441 -2.14 9.18 18.76
N ALA A 442 -2.53 9.04 17.49
CA ALA A 442 -3.18 10.10 16.72
C ALA A 442 -4.57 10.48 17.28
N ALA A 443 -5.33 9.53 17.81
CA ALA A 443 -6.58 9.80 18.50
C ALA A 443 -6.38 10.67 19.76
N TYR A 444 -5.39 10.34 20.60
CA TYR A 444 -5.02 11.20 21.72
C TYR A 444 -4.58 12.60 21.26
N TYR A 445 -3.89 12.69 20.11
CA TYR A 445 -3.45 13.96 19.56
C TYR A 445 -4.64 14.84 19.17
N VAL A 446 -5.66 14.28 18.50
CA VAL A 446 -6.89 14.99 18.13
C VAL A 446 -7.65 15.49 19.37
N GLN A 447 -7.75 14.67 20.42
CA GLN A 447 -8.37 15.07 21.71
C GLN A 447 -7.58 16.21 22.38
N GLY A 448 -6.25 16.15 22.31
CA GLY A 448 -5.37 17.22 22.77
C GLY A 448 -5.56 18.52 21.99
N LEU A 449 -5.70 18.43 20.67
CA LEU A 449 -5.94 19.56 19.78
C LEU A 449 -7.32 20.21 20.03
N GLN A 450 -8.36 19.40 20.21
CA GLN A 450 -9.68 19.89 20.61
C GLN A 450 -9.63 20.66 21.93
N SER A 451 -9.04 20.04 22.96
CA SER A 451 -8.92 20.65 24.28
C SER A 451 -8.13 21.97 24.24
N PHE A 452 -7.12 22.05 23.38
CA PHE A 452 -6.37 23.27 23.12
C PHE A 452 -7.26 24.39 22.54
N PHE A 453 -8.06 24.09 21.51
CA PHE A 453 -8.97 25.07 20.90
C PHE A 453 -10.08 25.54 21.85
N GLN A 454 -10.44 24.72 22.84
CA GLN A 454 -11.39 25.09 23.90
C GLN A 454 -10.73 25.76 25.11
N ALA A 455 -9.45 26.12 25.02
CA ALA A 455 -8.65 26.70 26.10
C ALA A 455 -8.55 25.83 27.38
N ARG A 456 -8.86 24.53 27.28
CA ARG A 456 -8.71 23.55 28.37
C ARG A 456 -7.27 23.02 28.42
N TYR A 457 -6.32 23.92 28.71
CA TYR A 457 -4.88 23.63 28.59
C TYR A 457 -4.37 22.48 29.47
N ASN A 458 -4.96 22.24 30.64
CA ASN A 458 -4.55 21.13 31.50
C ASN A 458 -4.93 19.76 30.92
N GLU A 459 -6.14 19.65 30.34
CA GLU A 459 -6.58 18.44 29.63
C GLU A 459 -5.80 18.24 28.34
N ALA A 460 -5.57 19.31 27.57
CA ALA A 460 -4.73 19.27 26.38
C ALA A 460 -3.34 18.71 26.68
N LYS A 461 -2.68 19.19 27.74
CA LYS A 461 -1.39 18.65 28.20
C LYS A 461 -1.47 17.17 28.57
N ARG A 462 -2.55 16.73 29.24
CA ARG A 462 -2.75 15.31 29.61
C ARG A 462 -2.78 14.43 28.36
N TYR A 463 -3.61 14.77 27.38
CA TYR A 463 -3.72 13.99 26.15
C TYR A 463 -2.43 13.99 25.33
N LEU A 464 -1.77 15.14 25.18
CA LEU A 464 -0.53 15.23 24.43
C LEU A 464 0.63 14.48 25.07
N ARG A 465 0.66 14.34 26.41
CA ARG A 465 1.62 13.49 27.10
C ARG A 465 1.41 12.01 26.76
N GLU A 466 0.17 11.54 26.70
CA GLU A 466 -0.14 10.18 26.26
C GLU A 466 0.23 9.97 24.77
N THR A 467 -0.05 10.96 23.90
CA THR A 467 0.43 10.93 22.51
C THR A 467 1.95 10.78 22.45
N LEU A 468 2.70 11.61 23.19
CA LEU A 468 4.17 11.55 23.21
C LEU A 468 4.70 10.22 23.74
N LYS A 469 4.11 9.70 24.82
CA LYS A 469 4.48 8.40 25.38
C LYS A 469 4.35 7.29 24.34
N MET A 470 3.23 7.23 23.64
CA MET A 470 3.00 6.24 22.59
C MET A 470 3.88 6.47 21.35
N ALA A 471 4.00 7.73 20.91
CA ALA A 471 4.79 8.09 19.74
C ALA A 471 6.28 7.79 19.91
N ASN A 472 6.84 8.10 21.09
CA ASN A 472 8.26 7.84 21.39
C ASN A 472 8.56 6.35 21.61
N ALA A 473 7.58 5.55 22.07
CA ALA A 473 7.77 4.11 22.19
C ALA A 473 8.07 3.46 20.84
N GLU A 474 7.43 3.97 19.77
CA GLU A 474 7.52 3.41 18.41
C GLU A 474 8.17 4.34 17.38
N ASP A 475 8.95 5.34 17.80
CA ASP A 475 9.66 6.29 16.92
C ASP A 475 8.74 7.00 15.87
N LEU A 476 7.50 7.35 16.24
CA LEU A 476 6.54 8.08 15.39
C LEU A 476 6.91 9.57 15.31
N ASN A 477 8.05 9.86 14.66
CA ASN A 477 8.75 11.14 14.70
C ASN A 477 7.86 12.35 14.34
N ARG A 478 6.94 12.19 13.38
CA ARG A 478 6.04 13.29 12.98
C ARG A 478 5.02 13.62 14.08
N LEU A 479 4.38 12.61 14.69
CA LEU A 479 3.46 12.82 15.80
C LEU A 479 4.19 13.38 17.03
N THR A 480 5.42 12.93 17.29
CA THR A 480 6.26 13.50 18.35
C THR A 480 6.51 14.98 18.12
N SER A 481 6.95 15.37 16.91
CA SER A 481 7.20 16.78 16.57
C SER A 481 5.93 17.63 16.68
N CYS A 482 4.81 17.19 16.10
CA CYS A 482 3.52 17.88 16.21
C CYS A 482 3.06 18.08 17.66
N SER A 483 3.26 17.07 18.52
CA SER A 483 2.85 17.14 19.93
C SER A 483 3.73 18.09 20.74
N LEU A 484 5.05 18.10 20.47
CA LEU A 484 5.98 19.02 21.10
C LEU A 484 5.70 20.48 20.71
N VAL A 485 5.45 20.78 19.43
CA VAL A 485 5.10 22.15 19.02
C VAL A 485 3.79 22.60 19.68
N LEU A 486 2.77 21.73 19.73
CA LEU A 486 1.49 22.06 20.37
C LEU A 486 1.64 22.30 21.88
N LEU A 487 2.42 21.46 22.59
CA LEU A 487 2.75 21.70 24.00
C LEU A 487 3.53 23.01 24.19
N GLY A 488 4.46 23.31 23.29
CA GLY A 488 5.16 24.59 23.24
C GLY A 488 4.20 25.77 23.14
N HIS A 489 3.21 25.67 22.24
CA HIS A 489 2.17 26.69 22.10
C HIS A 489 1.34 26.83 23.39
N ILE A 490 0.93 25.71 24.02
CA ILE A 490 0.20 25.73 25.29
C ILE A 490 1.01 26.44 26.39
N PHE A 491 2.30 26.13 26.54
CA PHE A 491 3.14 26.78 27.55
C PHE A 491 3.32 28.27 27.29
N LEU A 492 3.45 28.67 26.02
CA LEU A 492 3.48 30.07 25.63
C LEU A 492 2.17 30.78 26.01
N SER A 493 1.01 30.17 25.72
CA SER A 493 -0.30 30.71 26.11
C SER A 493 -0.48 30.83 27.63
N LEU A 494 0.18 29.97 28.41
CA LEU A 494 0.21 30.04 29.88
C LEU A 494 1.26 31.01 30.43
N GLY A 495 2.00 31.72 29.59
CA GLY A 495 3.06 32.66 30.01
C GLY A 495 4.37 32.00 30.44
N ASN A 496 4.54 30.68 30.25
CA ASN A 496 5.76 29.97 30.58
C ASN A 496 6.68 29.84 29.36
N SER A 497 7.44 30.91 29.09
CA SER A 497 8.35 31.00 27.95
C SER A 497 9.49 29.96 28.00
N ARG A 498 9.99 29.62 29.21
CA ARG A 498 11.07 28.65 29.38
C ARG A 498 10.65 27.24 28.98
N GLU A 499 9.51 26.76 29.49
CA GLU A 499 9.00 25.44 29.13
C GLU A 499 8.56 25.39 27.66
N SER A 500 8.03 26.48 27.13
CA SER A 500 7.73 26.58 25.69
C SER A 500 8.99 26.39 24.84
N MET A 501 10.08 27.09 25.17
CA MET A 501 11.37 26.95 24.47
C MET A 501 11.92 25.52 24.52
N ASN A 502 11.82 24.87 25.68
CA ASN A 502 12.25 23.49 25.90
C ASN A 502 11.46 22.47 25.04
N MET A 503 10.22 22.79 24.68
CA MET A 503 9.40 21.92 23.83
C MET A 503 9.58 22.22 22.33
N VAL A 504 9.62 23.50 21.94
CA VAL A 504 9.63 23.89 20.52
C VAL A 504 11.00 23.68 19.87
N THR A 505 12.09 23.88 20.59
CA THR A 505 13.45 23.71 20.03
C THR A 505 13.70 22.27 19.55
N PRO A 506 13.46 21.22 20.37
CA PRO A 506 13.57 19.83 19.90
C PRO A 506 12.56 19.51 18.78
N ALA A 507 11.36 20.10 18.83
CA ALA A 507 10.35 19.90 17.79
C ALA A 507 10.82 20.40 16.43
N MET A 508 11.44 21.59 16.37
CA MET A 508 12.03 22.17 15.17
C MET A 508 13.20 21.33 14.62
N GLN A 509 14.08 20.85 15.50
CA GLN A 509 15.19 19.98 15.11
C GLN A 509 14.67 18.67 14.50
N LEU A 510 13.65 18.07 15.11
CA LEU A 510 13.05 16.84 14.62
C LEU A 510 12.30 17.07 13.30
N ALA A 511 11.54 18.16 13.17
CA ALA A 511 10.83 18.51 11.94
C ALA A 511 11.81 18.72 10.77
N SER A 512 12.97 19.32 11.04
CA SER A 512 14.05 19.48 10.05
C SER A 512 14.68 18.17 9.60
N LYS A 513 14.68 17.13 10.46
CA LYS A 513 15.14 15.79 10.11
C LYS A 513 14.10 14.99 9.30
N ILE A 514 12.81 15.29 9.45
CA ILE A 514 11.69 14.66 8.70
C ILE A 514 11.38 15.41 7.39
N PRO A 515 12.14 16.46 7.06
CA PRO A 515 11.65 17.66 6.37
C PRO A 515 10.12 17.92 6.41
N ASP A 516 9.50 18.01 7.59
CA ASP A 516 8.09 18.43 7.71
C ASP A 516 7.99 19.97 7.73
N VAL A 517 7.78 20.55 6.55
CA VAL A 517 7.78 22.01 6.37
C VAL A 517 6.62 22.70 7.11
N HIS A 518 5.49 22.01 7.33
CA HIS A 518 4.34 22.59 8.04
C HIS A 518 4.66 22.75 9.52
N VAL A 519 5.29 21.73 10.12
CA VAL A 519 5.72 21.80 11.52
C VAL A 519 6.88 22.76 11.69
N GLN A 520 7.82 22.85 10.73
CA GLN A 520 8.87 23.87 10.73
C GLN A 520 8.31 25.30 10.67
N LEU A 521 7.31 25.55 9.81
CA LEU A 521 6.63 26.84 9.73
C LEU A 521 5.98 27.22 11.06
N TRP A 522 5.30 26.26 11.71
CA TRP A 522 4.66 26.49 13.00
C TRP A 522 5.68 26.71 14.12
N ALA A 523 6.73 25.88 14.20
CA ALA A 523 7.77 26.00 15.21
C ALA A 523 8.55 27.32 15.08
N SER A 524 8.90 27.74 13.86
CA SER A 524 9.60 29.01 13.62
C SER A 524 8.78 30.23 14.06
N ALA A 525 7.46 30.19 13.89
CA ALA A 525 6.57 31.24 14.37
C ALA A 525 6.63 31.39 15.90
N ILE A 526 6.57 30.28 16.62
CA ILE A 526 6.66 30.28 18.10
C ILE A 526 8.06 30.68 18.57
N LEU A 527 9.12 30.16 17.95
CA LEU A 527 10.50 30.51 18.31
C LEU A 527 10.77 32.00 18.15
N LYS A 528 10.29 32.61 17.07
CA LYS A 528 10.36 34.07 16.86
C LYS A 528 9.73 34.82 18.04
N ASP A 529 8.51 34.46 18.44
CA ASP A 529 7.82 35.11 19.56
C ASP A 529 8.56 34.89 20.89
N LEU A 530 9.12 33.70 21.11
CA LEU A 530 9.90 33.39 22.32
C LEU A 530 11.23 34.17 22.37
N TYR A 531 11.97 34.28 21.27
CA TYR A 531 13.21 35.05 21.23
C TYR A 531 12.96 36.55 21.44
N ARG A 532 11.85 37.07 20.90
CA ARG A 532 11.38 38.42 21.20
C ARG A 532 11.13 38.61 22.70
N MET A 533 10.46 37.66 23.36
CA MET A 533 10.23 37.70 24.82
C MET A 533 11.52 37.59 25.64
N CYS A 534 12.55 36.93 25.11
CA CYS A 534 13.85 36.79 25.74
C CYS A 534 14.82 37.96 25.42
N ASN A 535 14.38 38.97 24.65
CA ASN A 535 15.22 40.07 24.14
C ASN A 535 16.46 39.60 23.35
N ASP A 536 16.35 38.48 22.62
CA ASP A 536 17.42 37.97 21.76
C ASP A 536 17.16 38.33 20.29
N ALA A 537 17.60 39.54 19.91
CA ALA A 537 17.36 40.10 18.59
C ALA A 537 18.00 39.29 17.44
N VAL A 538 19.12 38.62 17.71
CA VAL A 538 19.84 37.83 16.68
C VAL A 538 19.01 36.59 16.34
N ARG A 539 18.66 35.80 17.35
CA ARG A 539 17.87 34.57 17.14
C ARG A 539 16.43 34.85 16.73
N GLU A 540 15.86 35.97 17.16
CA GLU A 540 14.57 36.45 16.64
C GLU A 540 14.63 36.68 15.13
N ASN A 541 15.65 37.38 14.63
CA ASN A 541 15.80 37.66 13.21
C ASN A 541 16.06 36.37 12.40
N GLU A 542 16.86 35.44 12.92
CA GLU A 542 17.04 34.12 12.31
C GLU A 542 15.72 33.34 12.21
N ALA A 543 14.94 33.30 13.29
CA ALA A 543 13.64 32.64 13.32
C ALA A 543 12.63 33.30 12.35
N LEU A 544 12.65 34.64 12.25
CA LEU A 544 11.84 35.40 11.29
C LEU A 544 12.20 35.06 9.85
N GLN A 545 13.50 35.01 9.53
CA GLN A 545 13.99 34.64 8.18
C GLN A 545 13.59 33.21 7.83
N MET A 546 13.79 32.25 8.73
CA MET A 546 13.36 30.87 8.55
C MET A 546 11.85 30.78 8.30
N HIS A 547 11.04 31.44 9.14
CA HIS A 547 9.58 31.46 8.97
C HIS A 547 9.17 32.04 7.61
N SER A 548 9.80 33.14 7.21
CA SER A 548 9.52 33.80 5.92
C SER A 548 9.88 32.89 4.75
N ASN A 549 11.02 32.20 4.79
CA ASN A 549 11.44 31.27 3.76
C ASN A 549 10.45 30.11 3.62
N PHE A 550 10.09 29.43 4.72
CA PHE A 550 9.12 28.33 4.68
C PHE A 550 7.75 28.78 4.15
N SER A 551 7.30 29.95 4.60
CA SER A 551 6.03 30.55 4.14
C SER A 551 6.05 30.81 2.63
N GLN A 552 7.11 31.44 2.12
CA GLN A 552 7.26 31.73 0.68
C GLN A 552 7.30 30.44 -0.15
N THR A 553 8.04 29.41 0.28
CA THR A 553 8.09 28.12 -0.41
C THR A 553 6.71 27.48 -0.49
N LEU A 554 5.98 27.43 0.63
CA LEU A 554 4.64 26.83 0.70
C LEU A 554 3.61 27.60 -0.11
N LEU A 555 3.66 28.93 -0.11
CA LEU A 555 2.77 29.79 -0.90
C LEU A 555 3.04 29.61 -2.39
N LYS A 556 4.31 29.61 -2.81
CA LYS A 556 4.68 29.39 -4.21
C LYS A 556 4.12 28.07 -4.74
N ASP A 557 4.32 26.98 -4.01
CA ASP A 557 3.83 25.67 -4.41
C ASP A 557 2.29 25.57 -4.31
N HIS A 558 1.66 26.27 -3.36
CA HIS A 558 0.20 26.37 -3.26
C HIS A 558 -0.40 27.02 -4.52
N PHE A 559 0.11 28.18 -4.95
CA PHE A 559 -0.35 28.85 -6.17
C PHE A 559 -0.13 27.99 -7.41
N GLN A 560 1.06 27.42 -7.55
CA GLN A 560 1.36 26.49 -8.65
C GLN A 560 0.37 25.32 -8.68
N SER A 561 0.04 24.76 -7.52
CA SER A 561 -0.88 23.64 -7.40
C SER A 561 -2.32 24.01 -7.75
N SER A 562 -2.79 25.22 -7.41
CA SER A 562 -4.14 25.68 -7.77
C SER A 562 -4.33 25.92 -9.27
N GLU A 563 -3.25 26.24 -9.98
CA GLU A 563 -3.27 26.47 -11.44
C GLU A 563 -3.18 25.16 -12.25
N MET A 564 -2.81 24.06 -11.61
CA MET A 564 -2.70 22.75 -12.26
C MET A 564 -4.09 22.16 -12.56
N PRO A 565 -4.33 21.56 -13.74
CA PRO A 565 -5.61 20.92 -14.06
C PRO A 565 -5.93 19.76 -13.10
N GLU A 566 -4.90 19.10 -12.57
CA GLU A 566 -5.04 18.04 -11.56
C GLU A 566 -5.71 18.52 -10.26
N HIS A 567 -5.71 19.82 -9.97
CA HIS A 567 -6.42 20.38 -8.81
C HIS A 567 -7.92 20.07 -8.84
N ALA A 568 -8.52 19.94 -10.04
CA ALA A 568 -9.94 19.62 -10.20
C ALA A 568 -10.34 18.29 -9.53
N LEU A 569 -9.38 17.39 -9.25
CA LEU A 569 -9.62 16.13 -8.53
C LEU A 569 -10.28 16.33 -7.16
N ILE A 570 -10.12 17.48 -6.50
CA ILE A 570 -10.77 17.73 -5.20
C ILE A 570 -12.30 17.68 -5.26
N SER A 571 -12.88 17.91 -6.44
CA SER A 571 -14.33 17.87 -6.68
C SER A 571 -14.86 16.47 -7.03
N TRP A 572 -13.98 15.50 -7.27
CA TRP A 572 -14.37 14.16 -7.71
C TRP A 572 -14.86 13.30 -6.55
N THR A 573 -16.12 12.86 -6.61
CA THR A 573 -16.71 11.95 -5.61
C THR A 573 -17.17 10.63 -6.25
N ASP A 574 -17.64 10.67 -7.50
CA ASP A 574 -18.03 9.50 -8.28
C ASP A 574 -17.87 9.75 -9.79
N GLY A 575 -18.00 8.68 -10.57
CA GLY A 575 -17.92 8.72 -12.02
C GLY A 575 -16.48 8.87 -12.55
N GLN A 576 -16.37 9.40 -13.77
CA GLN A 576 -15.08 9.60 -14.43
C GLN A 576 -14.28 10.71 -13.75
N PHE A 577 -12.96 10.59 -13.80
CA PHE A 577 -12.08 11.61 -13.26
C PHE A 577 -12.22 12.93 -14.02
N PRO A 578 -12.27 14.09 -13.35
CA PRO A 578 -12.48 15.41 -13.97
C PRO A 578 -11.23 15.96 -14.68
N ILE A 579 -10.27 15.10 -15.05
CA ILE A 579 -8.97 15.49 -15.59
C ILE A 579 -8.61 14.66 -16.81
N THR A 580 -7.88 15.25 -17.75
CA THR A 580 -7.31 14.53 -18.89
C THR A 580 -6.09 13.74 -18.43
N LEU A 581 -6.26 12.43 -18.27
CA LEU A 581 -5.21 11.53 -17.81
C LEU A 581 -4.20 11.28 -18.93
N LYS A 582 -2.93 11.63 -18.68
CA LYS A 582 -1.83 11.32 -19.60
C LYS A 582 -1.24 9.93 -19.31
N PRO A 583 -0.62 9.26 -20.31
CA PRO A 583 0.19 8.07 -20.06
C PRO A 583 1.34 8.43 -19.13
N PHE A 584 1.71 7.50 -18.24
CA PHE A 584 2.85 7.67 -17.34
C PHE A 584 4.13 7.80 -18.18
N VAL A 585 4.89 8.87 -17.94
CA VAL A 585 6.25 9.02 -18.40
C VAL A 585 7.07 9.30 -17.14
N SER A 586 7.98 8.39 -16.81
CA SER A 586 8.87 8.55 -15.65
C SER A 586 9.55 9.93 -15.72
N PRO A 587 9.64 10.68 -14.60
CA PRO A 587 10.29 11.98 -14.63
C PRO A 587 11.74 11.80 -15.11
N PRO A 588 12.22 12.59 -16.10
CA PRO A 588 13.65 12.67 -16.32
C PRO A 588 14.30 13.13 -15.01
N GLN A 589 15.50 12.64 -14.71
CA GLN A 589 16.30 13.10 -13.57
C GLN A 589 16.47 14.63 -13.69
N GLN A 590 15.64 15.42 -12.99
CA GLN A 590 15.64 16.87 -13.14
C GLN A 590 16.81 17.48 -12.37
N HIS A 591 17.89 17.80 -13.10
CA HIS A 591 18.76 18.92 -12.76
C HIS A 591 17.98 20.24 -12.88
N HIS A 592 18.28 21.16 -11.96
CA HIS A 592 17.69 22.48 -11.76
C HIS A 592 17.20 23.23 -13.02
N LEU A 593 16.04 23.89 -12.89
CA LEU A 593 15.67 25.03 -13.74
C LEU A 593 15.22 26.21 -12.85
N HIS A 594 16.14 27.16 -12.72
CA HIS A 594 15.91 28.54 -12.32
C HIS A 594 15.61 29.35 -13.59
N LEU A 595 14.47 30.06 -13.64
CA LEU A 595 14.32 31.48 -14.04
C LEU A 595 12.89 31.75 -14.50
N GLN A 596 12.21 32.65 -13.79
CA GLN A 596 11.52 33.84 -14.32
C GLN A 596 10.50 34.30 -13.27
N GLN A 597 10.89 35.26 -12.44
CA GLN A 597 9.96 36.08 -11.66
C GLN A 597 10.54 37.49 -11.63
N HIS A 598 9.86 38.46 -12.25
CA HIS A 598 10.02 39.85 -11.83
C HIS A 598 8.83 40.80 -12.04
N GLN A 599 7.60 40.33 -12.28
CA GLN A 599 6.44 41.25 -12.37
C GLN A 599 5.21 40.86 -11.52
N HIS A 600 5.28 39.81 -10.70
CA HIS A 600 4.15 39.40 -9.83
C HIS A 600 4.30 39.81 -8.35
N GLN A 601 5.41 40.47 -7.98
CA GLN A 601 5.81 40.72 -6.59
C GLN A 601 4.89 41.71 -5.83
N HIS A 602 4.18 42.59 -6.54
CA HIS A 602 3.32 43.62 -5.93
C HIS A 602 1.90 43.14 -5.59
N MET A 603 1.37 42.14 -6.32
CA MET A 603 0.06 41.54 -6.03
C MET A 603 0.17 40.47 -4.91
N LEU A 604 1.31 39.77 -4.85
CA LEU A 604 1.68 38.79 -3.82
C LEU A 604 1.82 39.41 -2.41
N GLN A 605 2.25 40.67 -2.28
CA GLN A 605 2.35 41.35 -0.98
C GLN A 605 0.98 41.66 -0.36
N GLN A 606 -0.04 41.96 -1.18
CA GLN A 606 -1.38 42.31 -0.69
C GLN A 606 -2.20 41.07 -0.28
N GLN A 607 -2.01 39.92 -0.95
CA GLN A 607 -2.59 38.64 -0.53
C GLN A 607 -1.85 37.96 0.63
N MET A 608 -0.53 38.15 0.74
CA MET A 608 0.24 37.73 1.93
C MET A 608 -0.28 38.41 3.21
N HIS A 609 -0.75 39.66 3.11
CA HIS A 609 -1.31 40.38 4.24
C HIS A 609 -2.69 39.83 4.67
N LEU A 610 -3.54 39.39 3.73
CA LEU A 610 -4.86 38.83 4.04
C LEU A 610 -4.80 37.41 4.65
N GLN A 611 -3.86 36.57 4.21
CA GLN A 611 -3.70 35.22 4.75
C GLN A 611 -2.99 35.24 6.12
N GLN A 612 -2.01 36.14 6.30
CA GLN A 612 -1.48 36.48 7.63
C GLN A 612 -2.55 37.14 8.51
N GLN A 613 -3.40 38.02 7.99
CA GLN A 613 -4.52 38.60 8.76
C GLN A 613 -5.57 37.57 9.15
N SER A 614 -5.80 36.47 8.41
CA SER A 614 -6.75 35.44 8.89
C SER A 614 -6.22 34.67 10.11
N LEU A 615 -4.92 34.36 10.12
CA LEU A 615 -4.20 33.72 11.24
C LEU A 615 -3.95 34.70 12.39
N HIS A 616 -3.69 35.97 12.09
CA HIS A 616 -3.46 37.04 13.05
C HIS A 616 -4.77 37.60 13.63
N MET A 617 -5.88 37.61 12.88
CA MET A 617 -7.22 37.87 13.37
C MET A 617 -7.71 36.71 14.24
N GLN A 618 -7.40 35.44 13.91
CA GLN A 618 -7.67 34.32 14.83
C GLN A 618 -6.84 34.41 16.12
N GLN A 619 -5.60 34.89 16.07
CA GLN A 619 -4.78 35.17 17.27
C GLN A 619 -5.26 36.41 18.06
N GLN A 620 -5.63 37.51 17.39
CA GLN A 620 -6.12 38.74 18.04
C GLN A 620 -7.53 38.57 18.62
N HIS A 621 -8.41 37.79 17.97
CA HIS A 621 -9.75 37.51 18.50
C HIS A 621 -9.70 36.62 19.75
N MET A 622 -8.70 35.72 19.86
CA MET A 622 -8.39 34.96 21.08
C MET A 622 -7.77 35.83 22.20
N GLN A 623 -6.95 36.83 21.85
CA GLN A 623 -6.39 37.80 22.81
C GLN A 623 -7.41 38.84 23.30
N LEU A 624 -8.44 39.16 22.50
CA LEU A 624 -9.52 40.07 22.89
C LEU A 624 -10.56 39.39 23.80
N GLN A 625 -10.84 38.10 23.62
CA GLN A 625 -11.74 37.34 24.50
C GLN A 625 -11.13 37.07 25.89
N THR A 626 -9.81 36.94 26.01
CA THR A 626 -9.12 36.80 27.31
C THR A 626 -9.09 38.11 28.11
N LYS A 627 -9.27 39.28 27.48
CA LYS A 627 -9.41 40.58 28.18
C LYS A 627 -10.85 40.90 28.61
N GLN A 628 -11.86 40.26 28.02
CA GLN A 628 -13.28 40.52 28.34
C GLN A 628 -13.84 39.64 29.49
N GLN A 629 -13.06 38.71 30.05
CA GLN A 629 -13.50 37.83 31.15
C GLN A 629 -12.89 38.16 32.52
N ASN A 630 -12.54 39.43 32.78
CA ASN A 630 -12.08 39.85 34.11
C ASN A 630 -12.83 41.11 34.61
N PRO A 631 -14.03 40.99 35.23
CA PRO A 631 -14.75 42.13 35.79
C PRO A 631 -14.38 42.41 37.27
N ALA A 632 -13.09 42.37 37.63
CA ALA A 632 -12.66 42.63 39.00
C ALA A 632 -11.30 43.35 39.07
N ALA A 633 -11.20 44.55 38.49
CA ALA A 633 -10.14 45.52 38.83
C ALA A 633 -10.39 46.89 38.16
N LEU A 634 -11.49 47.57 38.49
CA LEU A 634 -11.59 49.02 38.29
C LEU A 634 -12.32 49.60 39.51
N GLY A 635 -11.52 49.99 40.51
CA GLY A 635 -11.98 50.87 41.57
C GLY A 635 -12.00 52.33 41.13
N LEU A 636 -12.67 53.13 41.98
CA LEU A 636 -12.75 54.60 42.09
C LEU A 636 -14.04 55.22 41.53
N PRO A 637 -14.52 56.34 42.10
CA PRO A 637 -14.82 56.62 43.52
C PRO A 637 -16.23 57.23 43.69
N SER A 638 -16.57 57.58 44.95
CA SER A 638 -17.82 58.14 45.51
C SER A 638 -19.01 57.20 45.64
#